data_AF-A0AAU4JK85-F1
#
_entry.id   AF-A0AAU4JK85-F1
#
_cell.length_a   1.000
_cell.length_b   1.000
_cell.length_c   1.000
_cell.angle_alpha   90.00
_cell.angle_beta   90.00
_cell.angle_gamma   90.00
#
_symmetry.space_group_name_H-M   'P 1'
#
loop_
_entity.id
_entity.type
_entity.pdbx_description
1 polymer ?
#
loop_
_entity_poly.entity_id
_entity_poly.type
_entity_poly.pdbx_seq_one_letter_code
_entity_poly.pdbx_strand_id
1 'polypeptide(L)'
;MSMVGTAVRVRLLGPVEVVVAGSPQAVNGVRRKAVLATLALHAGRVVSIDRLIDVVWGDQLPATAANTLQRHVSYLRGVLGEPLSIVARQPGYLLDTGPDSTDVQAAERLIELARRSTDRNEQVRHLTAAVALWRGPPLADVAGSAWLEEQAEHLARLRLEAERSLAEARLSVGEHAGLVPGLERLVRQHPFDEHLHAQLMLALYRDGRQGEAVATYRRLRDNLRENLGLDPGPRLRDLECAILRQDTAIAAPATAAPTRVAAQLPPPVPTFTGRDAELAALDALVDRGGAVVVSGTAGVGKTALAVHWAHRAAERFPDGQLYVNLRGFDPAATPTEPARALHGFLEALGVPVARMPRDPDAMASLYRTTVAGKRLLVVLDNARDAEQVRPLLPGSPDSLAIVTSRDQLIPLVVTESAQPVPLDLLSLGEARDMLVRRLGERQVAAEPAAADTIADRCARLPIALAIVAARAATNRHFSLAAVAGELGDLDAFRAGDEATDVRAVFSWSCRTLSPPAARLFRLLSLHPGPDVSAPAVASLAGLDGPATGPLLTELTRANLFTEHTYGRYAFHDLLRAYAASLADEAEPPAERRAAIHRLLDHCLHTAHAADLALHPHFSAISLPPPRAGVTPERPRSRSAAAAWFTTEVPVLLAAVPLAARSGFEGHAWRLAWAMAGFLHRQGHWQDWLGTQQIALAAASRIGDQAGQGHAHRSLGLACSRLRRYDEADDHLRRALDLFTDVDDDAGRAHTCLNLGQLAERQGQHQEALRHSRRALTLFRGTGNRAGQGYTLNAVGWQEALLGNYHHALESCGEALRMLQEVDDVQGQADTWDSLGHAHHQLGDDRRAIACYEHALELFTQVNDRYAEASTYVNLGGSHRALGDVPATRAAWRRALTILDELGDADADSIRADLEQLDATRLH
;
A
#
# COMPACT_ATOMS: atom_id res chain seq x y z
N MET A 1 8.73 -11.00 31.02
CA MET A 1 8.70 -11.27 32.47
C MET A 1 8.86 -9.95 33.20
N SER A 2 7.74 -9.32 33.58
CA SER A 2 7.72 -8.12 34.42
C SER A 2 7.19 -8.53 35.79
N MET A 3 7.93 -8.18 36.85
CA MET A 3 7.57 -8.48 38.24
C MET A 3 6.23 -7.83 38.60
N VAL A 4 5.17 -8.63 38.64
CA VAL A 4 3.90 -8.27 39.28
C VAL A 4 4.16 -8.30 40.79
N GLY A 5 4.51 -7.14 41.35
CA GLY A 5 4.69 -6.99 42.80
C GLY A 5 3.40 -7.39 43.53
N THR A 6 3.53 -8.30 44.49
CA THR A 6 2.50 -8.72 45.43
C THR A 6 2.05 -7.53 46.28
N ALA A 7 1.08 -6.75 45.80
CA ALA A 7 0.58 -5.58 46.52
C ALA A 7 -0.19 -6.01 47.79
N VAL A 8 0.37 -5.73 48.96
CA VAL A 8 -0.28 -5.87 50.27
C VAL A 8 -1.02 -4.57 50.58
N ARG A 9 -2.29 -4.67 50.98
CA ARG A 9 -3.12 -3.51 51.38
C ARG A 9 -3.75 -3.72 52.74
N VAL A 10 -3.69 -2.72 53.60
CA VAL A 10 -4.39 -2.70 54.91
C VAL A 10 -5.61 -1.79 54.80
N ARG A 11 -6.77 -2.28 55.18
CA ARG A 11 -8.04 -1.54 55.09
C ARG A 11 -8.57 -1.21 56.48
N LEU A 12 -8.76 0.07 56.78
CA LEU A 12 -9.19 0.63 58.07
C LEU A 12 -10.53 1.38 57.99
N LEU A 13 -11.01 1.72 56.78
CA LEU A 13 -12.29 2.40 56.55
C LEU A 13 -13.48 1.43 56.67
N GLY A 14 -13.47 0.61 57.70
CA GLY A 14 -14.41 -0.47 58.00
C GLY A 14 -13.80 -1.36 59.09
N PRO A 15 -14.22 -2.64 59.18
CA PRO A 15 -13.47 -3.64 59.94
C PRO A 15 -12.02 -3.74 59.42
N VAL A 16 -11.06 -3.88 60.35
CA VAL A 16 -9.63 -3.95 60.03
C VAL A 16 -9.32 -5.24 59.28
N GLU A 17 -8.94 -5.09 58.02
CA GLU A 17 -8.66 -6.19 57.11
C GLU A 17 -7.32 -6.02 56.42
N VAL A 18 -6.69 -7.16 56.10
CA VAL A 18 -5.47 -7.22 55.28
C VAL A 18 -5.81 -7.93 53.99
N VAL A 19 -5.38 -7.38 52.85
CA VAL A 19 -5.54 -8.01 51.54
C VAL A 19 -4.17 -8.25 50.94
N VAL A 20 -3.85 -9.51 50.65
CA VAL A 20 -2.59 -9.94 50.04
C VAL A 20 -2.91 -10.58 48.69
N ALA A 21 -2.30 -10.08 47.60
CA ALA A 21 -2.54 -10.58 46.24
C ALA A 21 -4.05 -10.66 45.87
N GLY A 22 -4.85 -9.69 46.33
CA GLY A 22 -6.29 -9.62 46.07
C GLY A 22 -7.17 -10.48 47.00
N SER A 23 -6.60 -11.29 47.89
CA SER A 23 -7.35 -12.14 48.83
C SER A 23 -7.35 -11.58 50.26
N PRO A 24 -8.51 -11.48 50.93
CA PRO A 24 -8.59 -11.02 52.31
C PRO A 24 -8.01 -12.06 53.27
N GLN A 25 -7.20 -11.61 54.22
CA GLN A 25 -6.55 -12.39 55.26
C GLN A 25 -7.12 -12.00 56.63
N ALA A 26 -7.50 -13.00 57.43
CA ALA A 26 -8.09 -12.79 58.74
C ALA A 26 -7.02 -12.44 59.79
N VAL A 27 -7.16 -11.27 60.42
CA VAL A 27 -6.34 -10.89 61.59
C VAL A 27 -7.09 -11.24 62.87
N ASN A 28 -6.68 -12.32 63.55
CA ASN A 28 -7.39 -12.79 64.73
C ASN A 28 -6.94 -12.08 66.02
N GLY A 29 -7.88 -11.43 66.71
CA GLY A 29 -7.72 -10.84 68.05
C GLY A 29 -7.69 -9.30 68.07
N VAL A 30 -8.48 -8.69 68.96
CA VAL A 30 -8.68 -7.22 69.07
C VAL A 30 -7.35 -6.48 69.25
N ARG A 31 -6.48 -6.93 70.16
CA ARG A 31 -5.17 -6.30 70.41
C ARG A 31 -4.23 -6.36 69.20
N ARG A 32 -4.32 -7.42 68.36
CA ARG A 32 -3.52 -7.53 67.13
C ARG A 32 -4.01 -6.57 66.05
N LYS A 33 -5.34 -6.44 65.94
CA LYS A 33 -5.97 -5.44 65.07
C LYS A 33 -5.63 -4.01 65.51
N ALA A 34 -5.55 -3.75 66.83
CA ALA A 34 -5.12 -2.46 67.38
C ALA A 34 -3.67 -2.08 67.02
N VAL A 35 -2.74 -3.03 67.15
CA VAL A 35 -1.34 -2.82 66.71
C VAL A 35 -1.29 -2.51 65.22
N LEU A 36 -2.00 -3.30 64.39
CA LEU A 36 -2.02 -3.10 62.95
C LEU A 36 -2.66 -1.77 62.54
N ALA A 37 -3.80 -1.41 63.12
CA ALA A 37 -4.50 -0.15 62.85
C ALA A 37 -3.62 1.05 63.21
N THR A 38 -2.94 1.02 64.35
CA THR A 38 -2.04 2.09 64.79
C THR A 38 -0.88 2.30 63.83
N LEU A 39 -0.26 1.21 63.36
CA LEU A 39 0.82 1.24 62.38
C LEU A 39 0.34 1.70 61.00
N ALA A 40 -0.85 1.28 60.59
CA ALA A 40 -1.44 1.62 59.30
C ALA A 40 -1.90 3.08 59.21
N LEU A 41 -2.45 3.65 60.30
CA LEU A 41 -2.73 5.10 60.40
C LEU A 41 -1.46 5.95 60.32
N HIS A 42 -0.30 5.36 60.64
CA HIS A 42 1.01 5.99 60.55
C HIS A 42 1.89 5.32 59.46
N ALA A 43 1.29 4.77 58.39
CA ALA A 43 2.04 4.08 57.35
C ALA A 43 3.19 4.94 56.80
N GLY A 44 4.38 4.34 56.68
CA GLY A 44 5.62 5.05 56.31
C GLY A 44 6.30 5.85 57.43
N ARG A 45 5.73 5.93 58.64
CA ARG A 45 6.33 6.59 59.82
C ARG A 45 6.62 5.58 60.93
N VAL A 46 7.66 5.85 61.71
CA VAL A 46 8.04 5.01 62.86
C VAL A 46 7.11 5.32 64.04
N VAL A 47 6.44 4.31 64.58
CA VAL A 47 5.67 4.38 65.83
C VAL A 47 6.49 3.73 66.94
N SER A 48 6.73 4.46 68.03
CA SER A 48 7.53 3.95 69.16
C SER A 48 6.86 2.77 69.87
N ILE A 49 7.65 1.92 70.52
CA ILE A 49 7.15 0.79 71.32
C ILE A 49 6.21 1.30 72.42
N ASP A 50 6.59 2.36 73.12
CA ASP A 50 5.78 2.93 74.21
C ASP A 50 4.41 3.41 73.70
N ARG A 51 4.37 4.02 72.51
CA ARG A 51 3.11 4.47 71.91
C ARG A 51 2.21 3.31 71.48
N LEU A 52 2.80 2.23 70.93
CA LEU A 52 2.04 1.03 70.60
C LEU A 52 1.50 0.33 71.85
N ILE A 53 2.26 0.36 72.95
CA ILE A 53 1.83 -0.20 74.23
C ILE A 53 0.68 0.62 74.81
N ASP A 54 0.83 1.94 74.86
CA ASP A 54 -0.17 2.90 75.32
C ASP A 54 -1.50 2.74 74.57
N VAL A 55 -1.47 2.71 73.23
CA VAL A 55 -2.69 2.59 72.43
C VAL A 55 -3.39 1.23 72.60
N VAL A 56 -2.65 0.12 72.77
CA VAL A 56 -3.22 -1.23 72.80
C VAL A 56 -3.71 -1.65 74.20
N TRP A 57 -3.05 -1.16 75.25
CA TRP A 57 -3.32 -1.57 76.64
C TRP A 57 -3.84 -0.44 77.54
N GLY A 58 -3.60 0.83 77.21
CA GLY A 58 -3.97 1.98 78.05
C GLY A 58 -3.56 1.80 79.51
N ASP A 59 -4.50 2.00 80.43
CA ASP A 59 -4.30 1.85 81.88
C ASP A 59 -4.14 0.38 82.35
N GLN A 60 -4.43 -0.61 81.49
CA GLN A 60 -4.36 -2.05 81.82
C GLN A 60 -3.05 -2.69 81.32
N LEU A 61 -1.92 -2.15 81.76
CA LEU A 61 -0.58 -2.56 81.33
C LEU A 61 -0.13 -3.89 81.98
N PRO A 62 0.13 -4.97 81.20
CA PRO A 62 0.75 -6.18 81.73
C PRO A 62 2.25 -5.99 81.97
N ALA A 63 2.80 -6.63 83.01
CA ALA A 63 4.24 -6.61 83.30
C ALA A 63 5.13 -7.13 82.14
N THR A 64 4.55 -7.83 81.15
CA THR A 64 5.21 -8.39 79.96
C THR A 64 4.75 -7.75 78.64
N ALA A 65 4.28 -6.49 78.68
CA ALA A 65 3.71 -5.77 77.53
C ALA A 65 4.63 -5.75 76.30
N ALA A 66 5.92 -5.41 76.48
CA ALA A 66 6.90 -5.36 75.39
C ALA A 66 7.10 -6.74 74.69
N ASN A 67 7.19 -7.82 75.48
CA ASN A 67 7.31 -9.18 74.96
C ASN A 67 6.02 -9.63 74.24
N THR A 68 4.86 -9.20 74.72
CA THR A 68 3.57 -9.50 74.10
C THR A 68 3.38 -8.73 72.79
N LEU A 69 3.82 -7.47 72.73
CA LEU A 69 3.84 -6.66 71.52
C LEU A 69 4.72 -7.29 70.43
N GLN A 70 5.92 -7.76 70.78
CA GLN A 70 6.81 -8.46 69.82
C GLN A 70 6.15 -9.72 69.22
N ARG A 71 5.39 -10.48 70.03
CA ARG A 71 4.62 -11.64 69.53
C ARG A 71 3.49 -11.22 68.59
N HIS A 72 2.80 -10.11 68.87
CA HIS A 72 1.79 -9.57 67.96
C HIS A 72 2.40 -9.10 66.63
N VAL A 73 3.53 -8.38 66.66
CA VAL A 73 4.25 -7.95 65.45
C VAL A 73 4.75 -9.16 64.64
N SER A 74 5.27 -10.19 65.30
CA SER A 74 5.74 -11.42 64.62
C SER A 74 4.59 -12.15 63.91
N TYR A 75 3.41 -12.21 64.53
CA TYR A 75 2.21 -12.75 63.90
C TYR A 75 1.76 -11.92 62.69
N LEU A 76 1.72 -10.59 62.83
CA LEU A 76 1.30 -9.69 61.74
C LEU A 76 2.24 -9.76 60.53
N ARG A 77 3.56 -9.90 60.73
CA ARG A 77 4.52 -10.15 59.63
C ARG A 77 4.18 -11.42 58.86
N GLY A 78 3.75 -12.48 59.55
CA GLY A 78 3.32 -13.72 58.90
C GLY A 78 2.04 -13.55 58.06
N VAL A 79 1.09 -12.73 58.52
CA VAL A 79 -0.16 -12.46 57.80
C VAL A 79 0.06 -11.57 56.55
N LEU A 80 1.01 -10.64 56.61
CA LEU A 80 1.31 -9.70 55.52
C LEU A 80 2.13 -10.33 54.37
N GLY A 81 2.68 -11.54 54.54
CA GLY A 81 3.30 -12.31 53.46
C GLY A 81 4.75 -11.96 53.14
N GLU A 82 5.30 -10.87 53.67
CA GLU A 82 6.74 -10.57 53.62
C GLU A 82 7.29 -10.15 54.99
N PRO A 83 8.50 -10.62 55.38
CA PRO A 83 9.15 -10.18 56.62
C PRO A 83 9.46 -8.67 56.64
N LEU A 84 9.42 -8.02 55.47
CA LEU A 84 9.77 -6.61 55.26
C LEU A 84 8.59 -5.63 55.39
N SER A 85 7.34 -6.08 55.51
CA SER A 85 6.20 -5.15 55.57
C SER A 85 6.09 -4.39 56.89
N ILE A 86 6.54 -4.97 58.01
CA ILE A 86 6.67 -4.26 59.30
C ILE A 86 8.15 -4.24 59.66
N VAL A 87 8.80 -3.10 59.49
CA VAL A 87 10.25 -2.94 59.71
C VAL A 87 10.50 -2.46 61.13
N ALA A 88 11.42 -3.13 61.84
CA ALA A 88 11.88 -2.65 63.14
C ALA A 88 12.88 -1.51 62.92
N ARG A 89 12.55 -0.31 63.39
CA ARG A 89 13.39 0.89 63.28
C ARG A 89 13.32 1.65 64.59
N GLN A 90 14.44 1.71 65.31
CA GLN A 90 14.51 2.35 66.62
C GLN A 90 13.91 3.78 66.58
N PRO A 91 13.05 4.16 67.55
CA PRO A 91 12.67 3.46 68.78
C PRO A 91 11.41 2.55 68.68
N GLY A 92 11.02 2.05 67.49
CA GLY A 92 9.88 1.14 67.36
C GLY A 92 9.72 0.44 66.01
N TYR A 93 8.51 0.51 65.43
CA TYR A 93 8.15 -0.20 64.20
C TYR A 93 7.54 0.76 63.17
N LEU A 94 7.78 0.50 61.88
CA LEU A 94 7.03 1.13 60.79
C LEU A 94 6.35 0.07 59.91
N LEU A 95 5.21 0.44 59.32
CA LEU A 95 4.59 -0.32 58.24
C LEU A 95 5.10 0.25 56.91
N ASP A 96 5.86 -0.56 56.15
CA ASP A 96 6.43 -0.22 54.85
C ASP A 96 5.78 -1.09 53.76
N THR A 97 4.81 -0.52 53.06
CA THR A 97 3.96 -1.24 52.10
C THR A 97 3.78 -0.45 50.79
N GLY A 98 4.63 0.56 50.55
CA GLY A 98 4.60 1.44 49.37
C GLY A 98 3.57 2.59 49.44
N PRO A 99 3.53 3.46 48.42
CA PRO A 99 2.52 4.52 48.32
C PRO A 99 1.13 3.94 48.08
N ASP A 100 0.11 4.43 48.79
CA ASP A 100 -1.30 3.98 48.79
C ASP A 100 -1.54 2.57 49.36
N SER A 101 -0.76 2.19 50.37
CA SER A 101 -0.89 0.88 51.01
C SER A 101 -2.07 0.75 51.98
N THR A 102 -2.68 1.88 52.35
CA THR A 102 -3.89 1.92 53.17
C THR A 102 -5.04 2.59 52.44
N ASP A 103 -6.26 2.11 52.70
CA ASP A 103 -7.48 2.74 52.18
C ASP A 103 -7.69 4.17 52.72
N VAL A 104 -7.18 4.49 53.92
CA VAL A 104 -7.16 5.85 54.48
C VAL A 104 -6.32 6.79 53.61
N GLN A 105 -5.06 6.45 53.33
CA GLN A 105 -4.19 7.27 52.48
C GLN A 105 -4.75 7.41 51.06
N ALA A 106 -5.32 6.33 50.51
CA ALA A 106 -5.97 6.37 49.21
C ALA A 106 -7.19 7.32 49.22
N ALA A 107 -8.01 7.29 50.28
CA ALA A 107 -9.14 8.20 50.42
C ALA A 107 -8.70 9.66 50.56
N GLU A 108 -7.72 9.97 51.41
CA GLU A 108 -7.17 11.31 51.58
C GLU A 108 -6.61 11.86 50.27
N ARG A 109 -5.85 11.04 49.53
CA ARG A 109 -5.31 11.41 48.23
C ARG A 109 -6.41 11.70 47.21
N LEU A 110 -7.43 10.85 47.12
CA LEU A 110 -8.57 11.06 46.21
C LEU A 110 -9.36 12.32 46.56
N ILE A 111 -9.55 12.59 47.85
CA ILE A 111 -10.20 13.83 48.32
C ILE A 111 -9.36 15.05 47.95
N GLU A 112 -8.03 14.98 48.09
CA GLU A 112 -7.14 16.09 47.72
C GLU A 112 -7.07 16.30 46.19
N LEU A 113 -7.06 15.22 45.40
CA LEU A 113 -7.16 15.29 43.94
C LEU A 113 -8.48 15.92 43.49
N ALA A 114 -9.58 15.61 44.17
CA ALA A 114 -10.85 16.27 43.93
C ALA A 114 -10.77 17.77 44.26
N ARG A 115 -10.20 18.15 45.41
CA ARG A 115 -10.05 19.57 45.79
C ARG A 115 -9.25 20.39 44.79
N ARG A 116 -8.24 19.79 44.16
CA ARG A 116 -7.36 20.47 43.18
C ARG A 116 -7.91 20.48 41.75
N SER A 117 -8.85 19.59 41.42
CA SER A 117 -9.39 19.53 40.06
C SER A 117 -10.29 20.73 39.78
N THR A 118 -10.15 21.31 38.59
CA THR A 118 -11.04 22.37 38.08
C THR A 118 -12.24 21.80 37.30
N ASP A 119 -12.18 20.52 36.91
CA ASP A 119 -13.27 19.83 36.22
C ASP A 119 -14.22 19.18 37.24
N ARG A 120 -15.50 19.55 37.18
CA ARG A 120 -16.55 19.02 38.06
C ARG A 120 -16.78 17.52 37.87
N ASN A 121 -16.60 16.98 36.66
CA ASN A 121 -16.74 15.54 36.42
C ASN A 121 -15.59 14.75 37.08
N GLU A 122 -14.37 15.26 37.02
CA GLU A 122 -13.23 14.68 37.74
C GLU A 122 -13.42 14.73 39.25
N GLN A 123 -13.93 15.85 39.77
CA GLN A 123 -14.30 15.97 41.18
C GLN A 123 -15.29 14.87 41.58
N VAL A 124 -16.35 14.65 40.79
CA VAL A 124 -17.33 13.59 41.04
C VAL A 124 -16.69 12.20 41.00
N ARG A 125 -15.83 11.91 40.01
CA ARG A 125 -15.13 10.62 39.90
C ARG A 125 -14.25 10.34 41.11
N HIS A 126 -13.39 11.30 41.48
CA HIS A 126 -12.46 11.13 42.61
C HIS A 126 -13.20 11.01 43.94
N LEU A 127 -14.21 11.85 44.20
CA LEU A 127 -15.00 11.77 45.45
C LEU A 127 -15.87 10.52 45.53
N THR A 128 -16.43 10.05 44.40
CA THR A 128 -17.16 8.77 44.37
C THR A 128 -16.24 7.61 44.70
N ALA A 129 -15.04 7.58 44.11
CA ALA A 129 -14.03 6.56 44.41
C ALA A 129 -13.58 6.63 45.88
N ALA A 130 -13.41 7.83 46.45
CA ALA A 130 -13.04 8.02 47.84
C ALA A 130 -14.10 7.46 48.79
N VAL A 131 -15.36 7.90 48.65
CA VAL A 131 -16.48 7.46 49.53
C VAL A 131 -16.69 5.94 49.45
N ALA A 132 -16.48 5.34 48.27
CA ALA A 132 -16.61 3.89 48.08
C ALA A 132 -15.58 3.05 48.87
N LEU A 133 -14.50 3.66 49.38
CA LEU A 133 -13.53 2.97 50.23
C LEU A 133 -14.09 2.69 51.64
N TRP A 134 -15.09 3.44 52.10
CA TRP A 134 -15.76 3.18 53.37
C TRP A 134 -16.73 1.99 53.26
N ARG A 135 -16.44 0.94 54.03
CA ARG A 135 -17.18 -0.34 54.05
C ARG A 135 -18.06 -0.49 55.30
N GLY A 136 -18.21 0.57 56.08
CA GLY A 136 -18.94 0.59 57.35
C GLY A 136 -18.37 1.66 58.30
N PRO A 137 -18.65 1.56 59.62
CA PRO A 137 -17.95 2.34 60.63
C PRO A 137 -16.44 2.03 60.58
N PRO A 138 -15.57 3.05 60.51
CA PRO A 138 -14.12 2.83 60.51
C PRO A 138 -13.68 2.20 61.82
N LEU A 139 -12.70 1.28 61.76
CA LEU A 139 -12.13 0.59 62.92
C LEU A 139 -13.16 -0.18 63.79
N ALA A 140 -14.27 -0.64 63.18
CA ALA A 140 -15.41 -1.22 63.89
C ALA A 140 -15.09 -2.41 64.82
N ASP A 141 -14.00 -3.13 64.57
CA ASP A 141 -13.60 -4.37 65.25
C ASP A 141 -12.41 -4.19 66.21
N VAL A 142 -12.10 -2.94 66.58
CA VAL A 142 -11.00 -2.56 67.47
C VAL A 142 -11.44 -1.70 68.66
N ALA A 143 -12.67 -1.92 69.13
CA ALA A 143 -13.21 -1.21 70.30
C ALA A 143 -12.40 -1.51 71.59
N GLY A 144 -12.22 -0.49 72.45
CA GLY A 144 -11.52 -0.61 73.74
C GLY A 144 -10.23 0.20 73.89
N SER A 145 -9.88 1.03 72.91
CA SER A 145 -8.78 2.00 72.99
C SER A 145 -9.32 3.41 72.72
N ALA A 146 -9.22 4.30 73.70
CA ALA A 146 -9.72 5.67 73.60
C ALA A 146 -9.12 6.42 72.40
N TRP A 147 -7.84 6.19 72.10
CA TRP A 147 -7.18 6.82 70.96
C TRP A 147 -7.72 6.31 69.61
N LEU A 148 -7.94 4.99 69.46
CA LEU A 148 -8.49 4.45 68.20
C LEU A 148 -9.96 4.84 67.99
N GLU A 149 -10.72 5.01 69.07
CA GLU A 149 -12.09 5.54 69.02
C GLU A 149 -12.09 7.00 68.52
N GLU A 150 -11.18 7.85 69.01
CA GLU A 150 -10.99 9.21 68.50
C GLU A 150 -10.61 9.23 67.00
N GLN A 151 -9.75 8.31 66.56
CA GLN A 151 -9.39 8.19 65.15
C GLN A 151 -10.58 7.70 64.30
N ALA A 152 -11.39 6.77 64.80
CA ALA A 152 -12.60 6.33 64.12
C ALA A 152 -13.59 7.50 63.93
N GLU A 153 -13.77 8.35 64.94
CA GLU A 153 -14.57 9.57 64.84
C GLU A 153 -13.99 10.57 63.84
N HIS A 154 -12.67 10.74 63.79
CA HIS A 154 -12.02 11.59 62.79
C HIS A 154 -12.27 11.09 61.36
N LEU A 155 -12.12 9.79 61.12
CA LEU A 155 -12.39 9.17 59.81
C LEU A 155 -13.87 9.21 59.43
N ALA A 156 -14.78 9.13 60.42
CA ALA A 156 -16.21 9.31 60.19
C ALA A 156 -16.55 10.76 59.80
N ARG A 157 -15.88 11.76 60.40
CA ARG A 157 -16.00 13.17 59.99
C ARG A 157 -15.46 13.39 58.58
N LEU A 158 -14.32 12.81 58.23
CA LEU A 158 -13.75 12.89 56.88
C LEU A 158 -14.71 12.29 55.84
N ARG A 159 -15.36 11.16 56.15
CA ARG A 159 -16.40 10.58 55.30
C ARG A 159 -17.54 11.55 55.04
N LEU A 160 -18.06 12.18 56.10
CA LEU A 160 -19.17 13.12 56.00
C LEU A 160 -18.79 14.34 55.15
N GLU A 161 -17.58 14.86 55.30
CA GLU A 161 -17.05 15.95 54.46
C GLU A 161 -16.93 15.56 52.99
N ALA A 162 -16.47 14.34 52.71
CA ALA A 162 -16.38 13.81 51.35
C ALA A 162 -17.77 13.59 50.73
N GLU A 163 -18.73 13.07 51.50
CA GLU A 163 -20.13 12.88 51.06
C GLU A 163 -20.82 14.23 50.79
N ARG A 164 -20.60 15.25 51.64
CA ARG A 164 -21.07 16.62 51.37
C ARG A 164 -20.46 17.21 50.10
N SER A 165 -19.14 17.09 49.93
CA SER A 165 -18.43 17.60 48.75
C SER A 165 -18.89 16.87 47.47
N LEU A 166 -19.15 15.57 47.55
CA LEU A 166 -19.66 14.76 46.44
C LEU A 166 -21.06 15.21 46.03
N ALA A 167 -21.94 15.45 46.99
CA ALA A 167 -23.28 15.96 46.72
C ALA A 167 -23.24 17.34 46.05
N GLU A 168 -22.37 18.25 46.49
CA GLU A 168 -22.18 19.56 45.85
C GLU A 168 -21.67 19.42 44.41
N ALA A 169 -20.65 18.59 44.18
CA ALA A 169 -20.09 18.35 42.85
C ALA A 169 -21.14 17.74 41.91
N ARG A 170 -21.90 16.73 42.37
CA ARG A 170 -22.96 16.09 41.58
C ARG A 170 -24.13 17.03 41.28
N LEU A 171 -24.53 17.88 42.24
CA LEU A 171 -25.51 18.93 42.00
C LEU A 171 -25.02 19.94 40.94
N SER A 172 -23.72 20.24 40.90
CA SER A 172 -23.15 21.18 39.91
C SER A 172 -23.13 20.63 38.48
N VAL A 173 -23.03 19.30 38.30
CA VAL A 173 -23.08 18.64 36.97
C VAL A 173 -24.49 18.21 36.55
N GLY A 174 -25.50 18.50 37.38
CA GLY A 174 -26.90 18.23 37.06
C GLY A 174 -27.42 16.86 37.48
N GLU A 175 -26.69 16.08 38.28
CA GLU A 175 -27.12 14.77 38.81
C GLU A 175 -27.97 14.91 40.08
N HIS A 176 -29.14 15.54 40.00
CA HIS A 176 -29.98 15.84 41.18
C HIS A 176 -30.93 14.70 41.60
N ALA A 177 -31.56 14.01 40.65
CA ALA A 177 -32.57 12.97 40.94
C ALA A 177 -31.97 11.76 41.70
N GLY A 178 -30.79 11.30 41.29
CA GLY A 178 -30.11 10.15 41.91
C GLY A 178 -29.55 10.42 43.31
N LEU A 179 -29.45 11.69 43.72
CA LEU A 179 -28.92 12.08 45.03
C LEU A 179 -29.96 12.07 46.15
N VAL A 180 -31.24 12.27 45.82
CA VAL A 180 -32.30 12.48 46.83
C VAL A 180 -32.34 11.38 47.89
N PRO A 181 -32.38 10.07 47.55
CA PRO A 181 -32.45 9.01 48.57
C PRO A 181 -31.21 8.97 49.48
N GLY A 182 -30.03 9.30 48.93
CA GLY A 182 -28.78 9.35 49.67
C GLY A 182 -28.74 10.53 50.64
N LEU A 183 -29.16 11.71 50.20
CA LEU A 183 -29.25 12.92 51.01
C LEU A 183 -30.31 12.80 52.11
N GLU A 184 -31.46 12.20 51.83
CA GLU A 184 -32.49 11.91 52.86
C GLU A 184 -31.97 10.99 53.97
N ARG A 185 -31.12 10.01 53.63
CA ARG A 185 -30.46 9.16 54.63
C ARG A 185 -29.47 9.98 55.48
N LEU A 186 -28.66 10.83 54.86
CA LEU A 186 -27.67 11.65 55.58
C LEU A 186 -28.33 12.69 56.48
N VAL A 187 -29.39 13.35 56.01
CA VAL A 187 -30.19 14.30 56.81
C VAL A 187 -30.82 13.62 58.02
N ARG A 188 -31.31 12.38 57.89
CA ARG A 188 -31.82 11.63 59.05
C ARG A 188 -30.73 11.29 60.07
N GLN A 189 -29.50 11.03 59.61
CA GLN A 189 -28.36 10.73 60.47
C GLN A 189 -27.77 12.00 61.12
N HIS A 190 -27.89 13.15 60.45
CA HIS A 190 -27.37 14.44 60.88
C HIS A 190 -28.48 15.51 60.83
N PRO A 191 -29.48 15.43 61.74
CA PRO A 191 -30.71 16.22 61.63
C PRO A 191 -30.52 17.74 61.74
N PHE A 192 -29.42 18.20 62.34
CA PHE A 192 -29.10 19.62 62.55
C PHE A 192 -28.12 20.20 61.51
N ASP A 193 -27.74 19.42 60.50
CA ASP A 193 -26.76 19.84 59.49
C ASP A 193 -27.41 20.67 58.37
N GLU A 194 -27.43 21.99 58.54
CA GLU A 194 -28.02 22.91 57.56
C GLU A 194 -27.46 22.75 56.13
N HIS A 195 -26.21 22.31 55.96
CA HIS A 195 -25.61 22.16 54.64
C HIS A 195 -26.21 20.97 53.88
N LEU A 196 -26.40 19.82 54.54
CA LEU A 196 -27.06 18.66 53.95
C LEU A 196 -28.52 18.96 53.61
N HIS A 197 -29.21 19.71 54.48
CA HIS A 197 -30.58 20.16 54.20
C HIS A 197 -30.63 21.11 53.00
N ALA A 198 -29.68 22.03 52.85
CA ALA A 198 -29.59 22.90 51.68
C ALA A 198 -29.39 22.09 50.38
N GLN A 199 -28.51 21.07 50.41
CA GLN A 199 -28.27 20.19 49.26
C GLN A 199 -29.52 19.36 48.91
N LEU A 200 -30.24 18.85 49.91
CA LEU A 200 -31.49 18.10 49.70
C LEU A 200 -32.60 19.01 49.13
N MET A 201 -32.75 20.22 49.67
CA MET A 201 -33.69 21.23 49.16
C MET A 201 -33.42 21.55 47.70
N LEU A 202 -32.15 21.77 47.33
CA LEU A 202 -31.75 22.08 45.96
C LEU A 202 -31.96 20.87 45.02
N ALA A 203 -31.65 19.65 45.47
CA ALA A 203 -31.88 18.43 44.71
C ALA A 203 -33.37 18.22 44.42
N LEU A 204 -34.23 18.30 45.44
CA LEU A 204 -35.68 18.16 45.33
C LEU A 204 -36.29 19.24 44.43
N TYR A 205 -35.84 20.49 44.56
CA TYR A 205 -36.30 21.57 43.68
C TYR A 205 -35.94 21.33 42.21
N ARG A 206 -34.70 20.93 41.93
CA ARG A 206 -34.23 20.62 40.57
C ARG A 206 -34.91 19.39 39.96
N ASP A 207 -35.32 18.44 40.80
CA ASP A 207 -36.13 17.26 40.43
C ASP A 207 -37.63 17.60 40.23
N GLY A 208 -38.00 18.88 40.26
CA GLY A 208 -39.39 19.34 40.09
C GLY A 208 -40.28 19.20 41.34
N ARG A 209 -39.73 18.73 42.47
CA ARG A 209 -40.43 18.46 43.73
C ARG A 209 -40.36 19.67 44.67
N GLN A 210 -40.75 20.85 44.17
CA GLN A 210 -40.67 22.12 44.91
C GLN A 210 -41.37 22.07 46.28
N GLY A 211 -42.54 21.45 46.38
CA GLY A 211 -43.29 21.33 47.63
C GLY A 211 -42.52 20.57 48.72
N GLU A 212 -41.78 19.54 48.33
CA GLU A 212 -40.97 18.74 49.25
C GLU A 212 -39.68 19.44 49.67
N ALA A 213 -39.10 20.25 48.78
CA ALA A 213 -37.97 21.13 49.13
C ALA A 213 -38.37 22.13 50.22
N VAL A 214 -39.51 22.82 50.06
CA VAL A 214 -40.02 23.77 51.07
C VAL A 214 -40.42 23.04 52.36
N ALA A 215 -41.01 21.85 52.28
CA ALA A 215 -41.32 21.04 53.46
C ALA A 215 -40.06 20.62 54.23
N THR A 216 -38.93 20.38 53.53
CA THR A 216 -37.64 20.06 54.15
C THR A 216 -37.10 21.23 54.96
N TYR A 217 -37.18 22.46 54.43
CA TYR A 217 -36.82 23.66 55.19
C TYR A 217 -37.66 23.83 56.46
N ARG A 218 -39.00 23.70 56.35
CA ARG A 218 -39.91 23.85 57.49
C ARG A 218 -39.60 22.84 58.59
N ARG A 219 -39.41 21.56 58.22
CA ARG A 219 -39.02 20.51 59.17
C ARG A 219 -37.71 20.83 59.89
N LEU A 220 -36.69 21.31 59.18
CA LEU A 220 -35.43 21.70 59.81
C LEU A 220 -35.62 22.92 60.74
N ARG A 221 -36.34 23.95 60.31
CA ARG A 221 -36.59 25.15 61.12
C ARG A 221 -37.28 24.82 62.43
N ASP A 222 -38.33 24.00 62.39
CA ASP A 222 -39.07 23.60 63.58
C ASP A 222 -38.16 22.76 64.51
N ASN A 223 -37.38 21.83 63.93
CA ASN A 223 -36.43 21.01 64.67
C ASN A 223 -35.30 21.82 65.34
N LEU A 224 -34.73 22.83 64.67
CA LEU A 224 -33.70 23.72 65.22
C LEU A 224 -34.26 24.62 66.34
N ARG A 225 -35.49 25.12 66.19
CA ARG A 225 -36.16 25.91 67.22
C ARG A 225 -36.47 25.10 68.46
N GLU A 226 -37.03 23.91 68.29
CA GLU A 226 -37.44 23.06 69.40
C GLU A 226 -36.25 22.50 70.18
N ASN A 227 -35.19 22.05 69.50
CA ASN A 227 -34.08 21.34 70.16
C ASN A 227 -32.88 22.24 70.49
N LEU A 228 -32.66 23.33 69.74
CA LEU A 228 -31.50 24.20 69.90
C LEU A 228 -31.86 25.67 70.19
N GLY A 229 -33.13 26.06 70.04
CA GLY A 229 -33.56 27.47 70.19
C GLY A 229 -33.01 28.40 69.11
N LEU A 230 -32.56 27.85 67.97
CA LEU A 230 -31.92 28.58 66.88
C LEU A 230 -32.86 28.71 65.68
N ASP A 231 -32.75 29.81 64.95
CA ASP A 231 -33.33 29.97 63.63
C ASP A 231 -32.33 29.53 62.54
N PRO A 232 -32.79 29.03 61.37
CA PRO A 232 -31.91 28.64 60.27
C PRO A 232 -30.96 29.77 59.82
N GLY A 233 -29.75 29.41 59.41
CA GLY A 233 -28.76 30.33 58.88
C GLY A 233 -29.20 31.07 57.59
N PRO A 234 -28.48 32.14 57.21
CA PRO A 234 -28.85 32.97 56.06
C PRO A 234 -28.83 32.19 54.74
N ARG A 235 -27.84 31.31 54.52
CA ARG A 235 -27.73 30.49 53.29
C ARG A 235 -28.98 29.64 53.02
N LEU A 236 -29.62 29.11 54.07
CA LEU A 236 -30.81 28.27 53.94
C LEU A 236 -32.08 29.09 53.72
N ARG A 237 -32.18 30.26 54.40
CA ARG A 237 -33.24 31.25 54.18
C ARG A 237 -33.24 31.80 52.76
N ASP A 238 -32.06 32.12 52.25
CA ASP A 238 -31.88 32.62 50.87
C ASP A 238 -32.28 31.55 49.86
N LEU A 239 -31.92 30.28 50.11
CA LEU A 239 -32.33 29.16 49.25
C LEU A 239 -33.85 28.94 49.28
N GLU A 240 -34.51 29.02 50.44
CA GLU A 240 -35.98 28.97 50.51
C GLU A 240 -36.61 30.10 49.68
N CYS A 241 -36.12 31.33 49.84
CA CYS A 241 -36.60 32.49 49.08
C CYS A 241 -36.40 32.30 47.57
N ALA A 242 -35.23 31.79 47.15
CA ALA A 242 -34.92 31.52 45.76
C ALA A 242 -35.82 30.40 45.18
N ILE A 243 -36.09 29.33 45.95
CA ILE A 243 -37.00 28.25 45.56
C ILE A 243 -38.43 28.76 45.43
N LEU A 244 -38.91 29.61 46.33
CA LEU A 244 -40.25 30.18 46.26
C LEU A 244 -40.43 31.16 45.09
N ARG A 245 -39.36 31.89 44.73
CA ARG A 245 -39.31 32.82 43.58
C ARG A 245 -39.03 32.12 42.26
N GLN A 246 -38.73 30.82 42.28
CA GLN A 246 -38.28 30.05 41.13
C GLN A 246 -37.08 30.70 40.41
N ASP A 247 -36.09 31.15 41.19
CA ASP A 247 -34.96 31.88 40.66
C ASP A 247 -34.14 31.02 39.68
N THR A 248 -33.88 31.56 38.50
CA THR A 248 -33.05 30.94 37.46
C THR A 248 -31.63 30.64 37.94
N ALA A 249 -31.10 31.38 38.93
CA ALA A 249 -29.76 31.15 39.47
C ALA A 249 -29.61 29.80 40.19
N ILE A 250 -30.70 29.24 40.74
CA ILE A 250 -30.71 27.93 41.42
C ILE A 250 -31.33 26.82 40.56
N ALA A 251 -31.79 27.16 39.36
CA ALA A 251 -32.30 26.18 38.40
C ALA A 251 -31.25 25.09 38.14
N ALA A 252 -31.70 23.93 37.66
CA ALA A 252 -30.77 22.90 37.24
C ALA A 252 -29.84 23.52 36.18
N PRO A 253 -28.50 23.39 36.31
CA PRO A 253 -27.63 23.68 35.19
C PRO A 253 -28.19 22.86 34.03
N ALA A 254 -28.47 23.51 32.89
CA ALA A 254 -28.99 22.82 31.73
C ALA A 254 -28.07 21.63 31.52
N THR A 255 -28.59 20.42 31.79
CA THR A 255 -27.89 19.20 31.50
C THR A 255 -27.51 19.40 30.06
N ALA A 256 -26.21 19.46 29.77
CA ALA A 256 -25.76 19.18 28.43
C ALA A 256 -26.41 17.83 28.15
N ALA A 257 -27.50 17.84 27.38
CA ALA A 257 -28.13 16.61 26.93
C ALA A 257 -26.96 15.75 26.50
N PRO A 258 -26.82 14.50 26.99
CA PRO A 258 -25.64 13.68 26.76
C PRO A 258 -25.29 13.90 25.31
N THR A 259 -24.17 14.58 25.04
CA THR A 259 -23.85 15.04 23.69
C THR A 259 -23.93 13.78 22.88
N ARG A 260 -24.97 13.66 22.04
CA ARG A 260 -25.17 12.44 21.27
C ARG A 260 -23.95 12.39 20.39
N VAL A 261 -22.99 11.55 20.76
CA VAL A 261 -21.81 11.31 19.97
C VAL A 261 -22.33 10.70 18.70
N ALA A 262 -22.22 11.43 17.59
CA ALA A 262 -22.72 10.95 16.32
C ALA A 262 -22.00 9.63 16.00
N ALA A 263 -22.75 8.56 15.73
CA ALA A 263 -22.20 7.25 15.41
C ALA A 263 -22.89 6.74 14.13
N GLN A 264 -22.50 7.31 12.99
CA GLN A 264 -23.19 7.10 11.71
C GLN A 264 -22.52 6.09 10.78
N LEU A 265 -21.46 5.41 11.23
CA LEU A 265 -20.73 4.48 10.38
C LEU A 265 -21.62 3.32 9.91
N PRO A 266 -21.58 2.94 8.62
CA PRO A 266 -22.22 1.74 8.11
C PRO A 266 -21.72 0.48 8.82
N PRO A 267 -22.44 -0.66 8.73
CA PRO A 267 -22.00 -1.92 9.32
C PRO A 267 -20.57 -2.31 8.90
N PRO A 268 -19.76 -2.90 9.80
CA PRO A 268 -18.40 -3.32 9.47
C PRO A 268 -18.40 -4.42 8.41
N VAL A 269 -17.38 -4.42 7.55
CA VAL A 269 -17.21 -5.42 6.49
C VAL A 269 -16.54 -6.68 7.07
N PRO A 270 -17.26 -7.80 7.30
CA PRO A 270 -16.74 -8.92 8.08
C PRO A 270 -15.64 -9.72 7.38
N THR A 271 -15.59 -9.65 6.05
CA THR A 271 -14.66 -10.39 5.19
C THR A 271 -13.61 -9.49 4.53
N PHE A 272 -13.26 -8.37 5.17
CA PHE A 272 -12.19 -7.49 4.71
C PHE A 272 -10.82 -8.20 4.79
N THR A 273 -10.02 -8.12 3.73
CA THR A 273 -8.71 -8.80 3.58
C THR A 273 -7.71 -7.92 2.83
N GLY A 274 -6.44 -8.03 3.21
CA GLY A 274 -5.34 -7.28 2.60
C GLY A 274 -5.34 -5.80 2.99
N ARG A 275 -4.57 -5.00 2.24
CA ARG A 275 -4.44 -3.53 2.39
C ARG A 275 -3.70 -3.04 3.62
N ASP A 276 -2.75 -3.82 4.12
CA ASP A 276 -1.98 -3.45 5.31
C ASP A 276 -1.18 -2.15 5.10
N ALA A 277 -0.66 -1.92 3.90
CA ALA A 277 0.08 -0.71 3.56
C ALA A 277 -0.82 0.53 3.58
N GLU A 278 -2.01 0.45 2.97
CA GLU A 278 -2.98 1.55 2.92
C GLU A 278 -3.60 1.80 4.30
N LEU A 279 -3.86 0.75 5.09
CA LEU A 279 -4.29 0.89 6.49
C LEU A 279 -3.22 1.57 7.35
N ALA A 280 -1.94 1.21 7.17
CA ALA A 280 -0.83 1.86 7.86
C ALA A 280 -0.68 3.33 7.45
N ALA A 281 -0.89 3.65 6.17
CA ALA A 281 -0.90 5.03 5.68
C ALA A 281 -2.03 5.85 6.33
N LEU A 282 -3.23 5.27 6.45
CA LEU A 282 -4.34 5.91 7.16
C LEU A 282 -4.06 6.06 8.67
N ASP A 283 -3.47 5.05 9.31
CA ASP A 283 -3.09 5.11 10.74
C ASP A 283 -2.08 6.24 11.03
N ALA A 284 -1.13 6.48 10.12
CA ALA A 284 -0.14 7.56 10.25
C ALA A 284 -0.76 8.97 10.14
N LEU A 285 -1.96 9.09 9.58
CA LEU A 285 -2.66 10.37 9.38
C LEU A 285 -3.59 10.73 10.53
N VAL A 286 -3.92 9.79 11.42
CA VAL A 286 -4.80 10.02 12.59
C VAL A 286 -4.28 11.13 13.50
N ASP A 287 -2.96 11.21 13.67
CA ASP A 287 -2.32 12.15 14.59
C ASP A 287 -2.06 13.52 13.95
N ARG A 288 -2.26 13.65 12.64
CA ARG A 288 -2.03 14.88 11.87
C ARG A 288 -3.33 15.60 11.47
N GLY A 289 -4.45 14.88 11.47
CA GLY A 289 -5.75 15.36 10.99
C GLY A 289 -5.76 15.76 9.51
N GLY A 290 -6.83 16.43 9.07
CA GLY A 290 -6.97 16.94 7.70
C GLY A 290 -7.87 16.06 6.81
N ALA A 291 -7.60 16.05 5.50
CA ALA A 291 -8.39 15.32 4.52
C ALA A 291 -7.54 14.23 3.83
N VAL A 292 -8.16 13.07 3.56
CA VAL A 292 -7.55 11.95 2.84
C VAL A 292 -8.44 11.59 1.67
N VAL A 293 -7.86 11.43 0.49
CA VAL A 293 -8.58 11.01 -0.71
C VAL A 293 -8.19 9.57 -1.06
N VAL A 294 -9.11 8.65 -0.82
CA VAL A 294 -9.01 7.26 -1.24
C VAL A 294 -9.58 7.14 -2.66
N SER A 295 -8.70 6.99 -3.65
CA SER A 295 -9.06 6.91 -5.07
C SER A 295 -8.77 5.54 -5.67
N GLY A 296 -9.39 5.18 -6.80
CA GLY A 296 -9.18 3.87 -7.44
C GLY A 296 -10.38 3.39 -8.25
N THR A 297 -10.21 2.26 -8.95
CA THR A 297 -11.22 1.71 -9.89
C THR A 297 -12.53 1.32 -9.21
N ALA A 298 -13.62 1.21 -9.97
CA ALA A 298 -14.89 0.73 -9.45
C ALA A 298 -14.74 -0.71 -8.94
N GLY A 299 -15.30 -1.01 -7.76
CA GLY A 299 -15.22 -2.37 -7.20
C GLY A 299 -13.90 -2.75 -6.53
N VAL A 300 -12.88 -1.87 -6.52
CA VAL A 300 -11.58 -2.11 -5.85
C VAL A 300 -11.65 -2.13 -4.31
N GLY A 301 -12.80 -1.75 -3.73
CA GLY A 301 -13.02 -1.80 -2.29
C GLY A 301 -12.77 -0.51 -1.51
N LYS A 302 -12.73 0.67 -2.15
CA LYS A 302 -12.54 1.97 -1.47
C LYS A 302 -13.46 2.20 -0.28
N THR A 303 -14.77 2.03 -0.47
CA THR A 303 -15.77 2.15 0.59
C THR A 303 -15.53 1.11 1.69
N ALA A 304 -15.17 -0.12 1.33
CA ALA A 304 -14.87 -1.17 2.30
C ALA A 304 -13.63 -0.83 3.14
N LEU A 305 -12.57 -0.30 2.54
CA LEU A 305 -11.37 0.16 3.24
C LEU A 305 -11.71 1.32 4.19
N ALA A 306 -12.40 2.35 3.69
CA ALA A 306 -12.75 3.54 4.48
C ALA A 306 -13.62 3.17 5.69
N VAL A 307 -14.65 2.33 5.49
CA VAL A 307 -15.53 1.87 6.58
C VAL A 307 -14.78 0.94 7.54
N HIS A 308 -13.97 0.00 7.03
CA HIS A 308 -13.19 -0.91 7.87
C HIS A 308 -12.21 -0.15 8.78
N TRP A 309 -11.46 0.79 8.19
CA TRP A 309 -10.54 1.63 8.94
C TRP A 309 -11.29 2.55 9.92
N ALA A 310 -12.42 3.13 9.51
CA ALA A 310 -13.22 4.01 10.38
C ALA A 310 -13.70 3.31 11.66
N HIS A 311 -14.10 2.03 11.57
CA HIS A 311 -14.44 1.22 12.75
C HIS A 311 -13.22 0.98 13.65
N ARG A 312 -12.05 0.69 13.08
CA ARG A 312 -10.80 0.49 13.83
C ARG A 312 -10.32 1.75 14.54
N ALA A 313 -10.55 2.93 13.95
CA ALA A 313 -10.11 4.21 14.47
C ALA A 313 -11.16 4.94 15.32
N ALA A 314 -12.40 4.43 15.42
CA ALA A 314 -13.54 5.13 16.03
C ALA A 314 -13.26 5.65 17.45
N GLU A 315 -12.59 4.86 18.30
CA GLU A 315 -12.25 5.25 19.68
C GLU A 315 -11.29 6.45 19.77
N ARG A 316 -10.55 6.74 18.70
CA ARG A 316 -9.63 7.89 18.63
C ARG A 316 -10.34 9.21 18.33
N PHE A 317 -11.62 9.17 17.97
CA PHE A 317 -12.46 10.33 17.65
C PHE A 317 -13.64 10.41 18.64
N PRO A 318 -13.40 10.88 19.89
CA PRO A 318 -14.38 10.82 20.98
C PRO A 318 -15.61 11.70 20.75
N ASP A 319 -15.51 12.71 19.88
CA ASP A 319 -16.62 13.63 19.58
C ASP A 319 -17.60 13.07 18.54
N GLY A 320 -17.24 11.95 17.88
CA GLY A 320 -18.13 11.17 17.01
C GLY A 320 -17.62 10.94 15.58
N GLN A 321 -18.41 10.15 14.85
CA GLN A 321 -18.19 9.76 13.46
C GLN A 321 -19.43 10.10 12.62
N LEU A 322 -19.19 10.86 11.55
CA LEU A 322 -20.18 11.26 10.55
C LEU A 322 -19.94 10.48 9.26
N TYR A 323 -21.01 10.02 8.62
CA TYR A 323 -20.94 9.30 7.33
C TYR A 323 -22.01 9.83 6.38
N VAL A 324 -21.63 10.05 5.13
CA VAL A 324 -22.57 10.32 4.04
C VAL A 324 -22.11 9.65 2.76
N ASN A 325 -23.04 9.02 2.05
CA ASN A 325 -22.84 8.61 0.67
C ASN A 325 -23.25 9.76 -0.26
N LEU A 326 -22.28 10.32 -0.97
CA LEU A 326 -22.41 11.45 -1.87
C LEU A 326 -22.99 11.07 -3.24
N ARG A 327 -23.12 9.77 -3.53
CA ARG A 327 -23.78 9.24 -4.74
C ARG A 327 -23.26 9.85 -6.04
N GLY A 328 -21.99 10.25 -6.06
CA GLY A 328 -21.37 10.96 -7.18
C GLY A 328 -21.33 10.15 -8.48
N PHE A 329 -21.37 8.82 -8.35
CA PHE A 329 -21.29 7.87 -9.47
C PHE A 329 -22.42 6.82 -9.43
N ASP A 330 -23.56 7.15 -8.81
CA ASP A 330 -24.73 6.26 -8.73
C ASP A 330 -25.65 6.46 -9.96
N PRO A 331 -25.89 5.45 -10.82
CA PRO A 331 -26.60 5.64 -12.09
C PRO A 331 -28.11 5.91 -11.95
N ALA A 332 -28.72 5.55 -10.82
CA ALA A 332 -30.17 5.69 -10.58
C ALA A 332 -30.52 6.86 -9.66
N ALA A 333 -29.52 7.60 -9.15
CA ALA A 333 -29.71 8.66 -8.17
C ALA A 333 -28.96 9.94 -8.56
N THR A 334 -29.55 11.09 -8.26
CA THR A 334 -28.85 12.38 -8.36
C THR A 334 -27.77 12.48 -7.26
N PRO A 335 -26.55 12.97 -7.58
CA PRO A 335 -25.52 13.22 -6.59
C PRO A 335 -26.04 14.07 -5.42
N THR A 336 -25.62 13.74 -4.20
CA THR A 336 -26.06 14.44 -3.00
C THR A 336 -25.51 15.87 -3.00
N GLU A 337 -26.40 16.86 -2.98
CA GLU A 337 -25.99 18.26 -2.87
C GLU A 337 -25.29 18.54 -1.53
N PRO A 338 -24.21 19.36 -1.49
CA PRO A 338 -23.47 19.64 -0.25
C PRO A 338 -24.35 20.21 0.86
N ALA A 339 -25.32 21.07 0.51
CA ALA A 339 -26.27 21.64 1.48
C ALA A 339 -27.11 20.55 2.18
N ARG A 340 -27.50 19.50 1.44
CA ARG A 340 -28.26 18.37 1.98
C ARG A 340 -27.40 17.52 2.94
N ALA A 341 -26.14 17.29 2.58
CA ALA A 341 -25.20 16.57 3.44
C ALA A 341 -24.88 17.36 4.73
N LEU A 342 -24.64 18.68 4.61
CA LEU A 342 -24.43 19.58 5.75
C LEU A 342 -25.62 19.60 6.70
N HIS A 343 -26.85 19.62 6.16
CA HIS A 343 -28.06 19.57 6.97
C HIS A 343 -28.08 18.31 7.85
N GLY A 344 -27.80 17.14 7.26
CA GLY A 344 -27.71 15.88 7.99
C GLY A 344 -26.59 15.84 9.03
N PHE A 345 -25.43 16.43 8.74
CA PHE A 345 -24.32 16.54 9.71
C PHE A 345 -24.66 17.46 10.88
N LEU A 346 -25.25 18.63 10.62
CA LEU A 346 -25.64 19.58 11.66
C LEU A 346 -26.75 19.00 12.56
N GLU A 347 -27.70 18.28 11.98
CA GLU A 347 -28.73 17.57 12.73
C GLU A 347 -28.11 16.49 13.65
N ALA A 348 -27.17 15.70 13.12
CA ALA A 348 -26.44 14.69 13.89
C ALA A 348 -25.59 15.27 15.04
N LEU A 349 -25.05 16.47 14.84
CA LEU A 349 -24.31 17.23 15.85
C LEU A 349 -25.23 17.98 16.85
N GLY A 350 -26.54 17.83 16.74
CA GLY A 350 -27.52 18.36 17.68
C GLY A 350 -27.93 19.82 17.43
N VAL A 351 -27.65 20.38 16.24
CA VAL A 351 -28.10 21.73 15.87
C VAL A 351 -29.60 21.70 15.56
N PRO A 352 -30.45 22.50 16.25
CA PRO A 352 -31.87 22.55 15.95
C PRO A 352 -32.15 23.11 14.56
N VAL A 353 -33.12 22.53 13.83
CA VAL A 353 -33.53 22.96 12.48
C VAL A 353 -33.85 24.46 12.41
N ALA A 354 -34.41 25.04 13.47
CA ALA A 354 -34.71 26.48 13.55
C ALA A 354 -33.48 27.40 13.49
N ARG A 355 -32.28 26.87 13.80
CA ARG A 355 -31.00 27.60 13.74
C ARG A 355 -30.22 27.34 12.45
N MET A 356 -30.73 26.50 11.56
CA MET A 356 -30.05 26.15 10.31
C MET A 356 -30.34 27.21 9.23
N PRO A 357 -29.31 27.86 8.65
CA PRO A 357 -29.46 28.78 7.54
C PRO A 357 -30.00 28.08 6.28
N ARG A 358 -30.70 28.83 5.42
CA ARG A 358 -31.12 28.35 4.09
C ARG A 358 -30.02 28.47 3.04
N ASP A 359 -29.08 29.39 3.26
CA ASP A 359 -27.95 29.64 2.36
C ASP A 359 -26.85 28.57 2.56
N PRO A 360 -26.34 27.94 1.48
CA PRO A 360 -25.32 26.89 1.58
C PRO A 360 -24.00 27.34 2.22
N ASP A 361 -23.53 28.55 1.94
CA ASP A 361 -22.26 29.07 2.47
C ASP A 361 -22.37 29.39 3.96
N ALA A 362 -23.51 29.95 4.38
CA ALA A 362 -23.85 30.13 5.78
C ALA A 362 -23.96 28.79 6.52
N MET A 363 -24.50 27.75 5.87
CA MET A 363 -24.61 26.41 6.45
C MET A 363 -23.24 25.73 6.60
N ALA A 364 -22.34 25.88 5.62
CA ALA A 364 -20.95 25.41 5.71
C ALA A 364 -20.17 26.14 6.81
N SER A 365 -20.43 27.45 6.98
CA SER A 365 -19.83 28.25 8.06
C SER A 365 -20.33 27.80 9.44
N LEU A 366 -21.63 27.55 9.59
CA LEU A 366 -22.18 27.00 10.82
C LEU A 366 -21.62 25.61 11.14
N TYR A 367 -21.44 24.76 10.13
CA TYR A 367 -20.78 23.46 10.30
C TYR A 367 -19.37 23.61 10.84
N ARG A 368 -18.52 24.42 10.20
CA ARG A 368 -17.15 24.71 10.70
C ARG A 368 -17.14 25.24 12.13
N THR A 369 -18.05 26.15 12.48
CA THR A 369 -18.17 26.64 13.87
C THR A 369 -18.60 25.55 14.85
N THR A 370 -19.47 24.63 14.42
CA THR A 370 -20.00 23.54 15.28
C THR A 370 -18.97 22.43 15.53
N VAL A 371 -18.04 22.24 14.60
CA VAL A 371 -16.96 21.23 14.70
C VAL A 371 -15.62 21.81 15.16
N ALA A 372 -15.52 23.14 15.31
CA ALA A 372 -14.33 23.80 15.83
C ALA A 372 -13.98 23.26 17.24
N GLY A 373 -12.73 22.87 17.44
CA GLY A 373 -12.24 22.29 18.70
C GLY A 373 -12.72 20.86 18.99
N LYS A 374 -13.43 20.22 18.07
CA LYS A 374 -13.82 18.81 18.17
C LYS A 374 -12.88 17.90 17.37
N ARG A 375 -12.76 16.65 17.83
CA ARG A 375 -12.01 15.55 17.24
C ARG A 375 -12.98 14.54 16.62
N LEU A 376 -13.40 14.82 15.38
CA LEU A 376 -14.38 14.05 14.61
C LEU A 376 -13.74 13.24 13.48
N LEU A 377 -14.37 12.11 13.15
CA LEU A 377 -14.13 11.39 11.89
C LEU A 377 -15.28 11.66 10.92
N VAL A 378 -14.96 12.11 9.70
CA VAL A 378 -15.96 12.36 8.64
C VAL A 378 -15.66 11.44 7.47
N VAL A 379 -16.60 10.58 7.09
CA VAL A 379 -16.47 9.69 5.93
C VAL A 379 -17.40 10.16 4.82
N LEU A 380 -16.80 10.66 3.74
CA LEU A 380 -17.47 11.16 2.54
C LEU A 380 -17.32 10.12 1.43
N ASP A 381 -18.32 9.26 1.31
CA ASP A 381 -18.26 8.10 0.44
C ASP A 381 -18.81 8.40 -0.97
N ASN A 382 -18.11 7.95 -2.01
CA ASN A 382 -18.52 8.06 -3.42
C ASN A 382 -18.68 9.52 -3.90
N ALA A 383 -17.70 10.38 -3.59
CA ALA A 383 -17.65 11.77 -4.04
C ALA A 383 -17.43 11.87 -5.56
N ARG A 384 -18.11 12.80 -6.24
CA ARG A 384 -17.96 13.04 -7.69
C ARG A 384 -16.76 13.93 -8.02
N ASP A 385 -16.65 15.06 -7.32
CA ASP A 385 -15.72 16.15 -7.60
C ASP A 385 -15.35 16.90 -6.30
N ALA A 386 -14.40 17.83 -6.41
CA ALA A 386 -13.91 18.61 -5.27
C ALA A 386 -14.95 19.61 -4.74
N GLU A 387 -15.84 20.13 -5.59
CA GLU A 387 -16.88 21.08 -5.19
C GLU A 387 -17.92 20.43 -4.27
N GLN A 388 -18.21 19.14 -4.49
CA GLN A 388 -19.10 18.38 -3.63
C GLN A 388 -18.52 18.17 -2.21
N VAL A 389 -17.20 18.08 -2.10
CA VAL A 389 -16.48 17.70 -0.88
C VAL A 389 -16.08 18.90 -0.04
N ARG A 390 -15.59 19.97 -0.67
CA ARG A 390 -14.98 21.14 0.00
C ARG A 390 -15.86 21.74 1.12
N PRO A 391 -17.19 21.91 0.95
CA PRO A 391 -18.04 22.46 2.02
C PRO A 391 -18.17 21.55 3.25
N LEU A 392 -17.91 20.25 3.10
CA LEU A 392 -18.11 19.20 4.11
C LEU A 392 -16.85 18.92 4.95
N LEU A 393 -15.74 19.60 4.67
CA LEU A 393 -14.50 19.40 5.41
C LEU A 393 -14.54 20.12 6.78
N PRO A 394 -14.16 19.45 7.89
CA PRO A 394 -14.33 19.98 9.24
C PRO A 394 -13.43 21.19 9.55
N GLY A 395 -12.32 21.37 8.83
CA GLY A 395 -11.43 22.53 8.98
C GLY A 395 -10.69 22.63 10.32
N SER A 396 -10.86 21.68 11.24
CA SER A 396 -10.09 21.58 12.49
C SER A 396 -8.89 20.63 12.32
N PRO A 397 -7.73 20.93 12.93
CA PRO A 397 -6.52 20.12 12.80
C PRO A 397 -6.63 18.76 13.52
N ASP A 398 -7.57 18.62 14.46
CA ASP A 398 -7.76 17.39 15.22
C ASP A 398 -8.79 16.44 14.58
N SER A 399 -9.57 16.92 13.61
CA SER A 399 -10.55 16.09 12.87
C SER A 399 -9.95 15.53 11.57
N LEU A 400 -10.44 14.35 11.16
CA LEU A 400 -10.03 13.69 9.93
C LEU A 400 -11.23 13.47 9.01
N ALA A 401 -11.09 13.83 7.74
CA ALA A 401 -12.05 13.54 6.69
C ALA A 401 -11.49 12.49 5.70
N ILE A 402 -12.16 11.34 5.57
CA ILE A 402 -11.86 10.33 4.56
C ILE A 402 -12.84 10.48 3.41
N VAL A 403 -12.32 10.75 2.22
CA VAL A 403 -13.08 10.92 0.99
C VAL A 403 -12.83 9.71 0.11
N THR A 404 -13.85 8.94 -0.24
CA THR A 404 -13.72 7.91 -1.27
C THR A 404 -14.24 8.46 -2.60
N SER A 405 -13.46 8.28 -3.66
CA SER A 405 -13.82 8.77 -4.99
C SER A 405 -13.29 7.84 -6.08
N ARG A 406 -13.90 7.88 -7.26
CA ARG A 406 -13.28 7.30 -8.46
C ARG A 406 -12.28 8.31 -9.04
N ASP A 407 -12.60 9.60 -9.05
CA ASP A 407 -11.64 10.64 -9.43
C ASP A 407 -10.55 10.80 -8.35
N GLN A 408 -9.32 11.12 -8.75
CA GLN A 408 -8.21 11.37 -7.81
C GLN A 408 -8.39 12.65 -6.98
N LEU A 409 -9.36 13.50 -7.34
CA LEU A 409 -9.67 14.78 -6.72
C LEU A 409 -8.42 15.64 -6.52
N ILE A 410 -7.57 15.72 -7.55
CA ILE A 410 -6.34 16.53 -7.56
C ILE A 410 -6.57 17.95 -7.01
N PRO A 411 -7.68 18.65 -7.32
CA PRO A 411 -7.94 19.97 -6.73
C PRO A 411 -7.93 19.99 -5.18
N LEU A 412 -8.38 18.91 -4.52
CA LEU A 412 -8.35 18.76 -3.06
C LEU A 412 -6.94 18.52 -2.53
N VAL A 413 -6.13 17.77 -3.28
CA VAL A 413 -4.72 17.54 -2.94
C VAL A 413 -3.94 18.85 -3.00
N VAL A 414 -4.20 19.68 -4.01
CA VAL A 414 -3.49 20.95 -4.23
C VAL A 414 -3.97 22.06 -3.30
N THR A 415 -5.28 22.23 -3.13
CA THR A 415 -5.86 23.40 -2.44
C THR A 415 -6.07 23.14 -0.95
N GLU A 416 -6.53 21.94 -0.58
CA GLU A 416 -6.83 21.54 0.81
C GLU A 416 -5.75 20.64 1.41
N SER A 417 -4.60 20.47 0.74
CA SER A 417 -3.49 19.60 1.16
C SER A 417 -3.92 18.16 1.48
N ALA A 418 -4.97 17.68 0.81
CA ALA A 418 -5.52 16.36 1.07
C ALA A 418 -4.49 15.28 0.68
N GLN A 419 -4.32 14.27 1.54
CA GLN A 419 -3.36 13.20 1.30
C GLN A 419 -3.96 12.14 0.36
N PRO A 420 -3.37 11.89 -0.82
CA PRO A 420 -3.86 10.87 -1.74
C PRO A 420 -3.44 9.48 -1.27
N VAL A 421 -4.41 8.56 -1.21
CA VAL A 421 -4.20 7.13 -0.99
C VAL A 421 -4.79 6.39 -2.18
N PRO A 422 -4.00 6.13 -3.25
CA PRO A 422 -4.48 5.37 -4.39
C PRO A 422 -4.65 3.90 -4.01
N LEU A 423 -5.79 3.32 -4.34
CA LEU A 423 -6.09 1.90 -4.20
C LEU A 423 -5.90 1.21 -5.55
N ASP A 424 -4.90 0.35 -5.61
CA ASP A 424 -4.66 -0.55 -6.75
C ASP A 424 -5.44 -1.87 -6.59
N LEU A 425 -5.30 -2.83 -7.48
CA LEU A 425 -5.87 -4.18 -7.36
C LEU A 425 -5.27 -4.96 -6.18
N LEU A 426 -5.93 -6.04 -5.74
CA LEU A 426 -5.32 -6.93 -4.74
C LEU A 426 -4.11 -7.67 -5.35
N SER A 427 -3.09 -7.92 -4.54
CA SER A 427 -2.06 -8.88 -4.89
C SER A 427 -2.65 -10.29 -5.02
N LEU A 428 -1.95 -11.19 -5.72
CA LEU A 428 -2.40 -12.58 -5.86
C LEU A 428 -2.57 -13.27 -4.49
N GLY A 429 -1.68 -12.96 -3.54
CA GLY A 429 -1.78 -13.44 -2.16
C GLY A 429 -3.04 -12.95 -1.46
N GLU A 430 -3.32 -11.64 -1.50
CA GLU A 430 -4.52 -11.07 -0.89
C GLU A 430 -5.82 -11.56 -1.55
N ALA A 431 -5.80 -11.77 -2.87
CA ALA A 431 -6.93 -12.35 -3.61
C ALA A 431 -7.20 -13.80 -3.17
N ARG A 432 -6.15 -14.62 -2.97
CA ARG A 432 -6.28 -15.96 -2.39
C ARG A 432 -6.83 -15.90 -0.98
N ASP A 433 -6.32 -15.01 -0.12
CA ASP A 433 -6.79 -14.87 1.25
C ASP A 433 -8.28 -14.51 1.30
N MET A 434 -8.74 -13.66 0.38
CA MET A 434 -10.15 -13.34 0.23
C MET A 434 -10.99 -14.57 -0.14
N LEU A 435 -10.52 -15.40 -1.08
CA LEU A 435 -11.16 -16.66 -1.44
C LEU A 435 -11.16 -17.64 -0.25
N VAL A 436 -10.06 -17.75 0.49
CA VAL A 436 -9.93 -18.59 1.70
C VAL A 436 -10.95 -18.19 2.75
N ARG A 437 -11.11 -16.90 3.03
CA ARG A 437 -12.10 -16.43 4.04
C ARG A 437 -13.55 -16.68 3.64
N ARG A 438 -13.85 -16.75 2.35
CA ARG A 438 -15.22 -16.92 1.82
C ARG A 438 -15.60 -18.37 1.54
N LEU A 439 -14.66 -19.17 1.04
CA LEU A 439 -14.86 -20.56 0.63
C LEU A 439 -14.32 -21.57 1.65
N GLY A 440 -13.40 -21.14 2.51
CA GLY A 440 -12.71 -21.97 3.48
C GLY A 440 -11.36 -22.47 2.98
N GLU A 441 -10.40 -22.56 3.90
CA GLU A 441 -9.00 -22.93 3.63
C GLU A 441 -8.87 -24.29 2.94
N ARG A 442 -9.66 -25.29 3.35
CA ARG A 442 -9.61 -26.64 2.78
C ARG A 442 -9.95 -26.69 1.29
N GLN A 443 -10.89 -25.86 0.82
CA GLN A 443 -11.34 -25.88 -0.57
C GLN A 443 -10.33 -25.20 -1.49
N VAL A 444 -9.75 -24.07 -1.05
CA VAL A 444 -8.73 -23.34 -1.82
C VAL A 444 -7.40 -24.11 -1.82
N ALA A 445 -7.01 -24.71 -0.70
CA ALA A 445 -5.79 -25.51 -0.60
C ALA A 445 -5.83 -26.80 -1.43
N ALA A 446 -7.03 -27.35 -1.70
CA ALA A 446 -7.20 -28.52 -2.55
C ALA A 446 -6.96 -28.22 -4.04
N GLU A 447 -7.23 -26.99 -4.50
CA GLU A 447 -7.13 -26.58 -5.90
C GLU A 447 -6.46 -25.19 -6.07
N PRO A 448 -5.18 -25.02 -5.67
CA PRO A 448 -4.53 -23.70 -5.62
C PRO A 448 -4.38 -23.05 -7.01
N ALA A 449 -4.06 -23.84 -8.04
CA ALA A 449 -3.94 -23.33 -9.41
C ALA A 449 -5.29 -22.85 -9.99
N ALA A 450 -6.41 -23.48 -9.58
CA ALA A 450 -7.73 -23.03 -9.97
C ALA A 450 -8.12 -21.73 -9.24
N ALA A 451 -7.74 -21.59 -7.96
CA ALA A 451 -7.93 -20.36 -7.21
C ALA A 451 -7.12 -19.19 -7.81
N ASP A 452 -5.89 -19.43 -8.28
CA ASP A 452 -5.12 -18.44 -9.03
C ASP A 452 -5.80 -18.04 -10.33
N THR A 453 -6.25 -19.04 -11.07
CA THR A 453 -6.97 -18.82 -12.33
C THR A 453 -8.23 -17.98 -12.09
N ILE A 454 -8.97 -18.25 -11.01
CA ILE A 454 -10.12 -17.43 -10.60
C ILE A 454 -9.68 -16.01 -10.24
N ALA A 455 -8.60 -15.87 -9.47
CA ALA A 455 -8.09 -14.57 -9.06
C ALA A 455 -7.66 -13.71 -10.25
N ASP A 456 -6.91 -14.29 -11.19
CA ASP A 456 -6.46 -13.62 -12.40
C ASP A 456 -7.63 -13.31 -13.34
N ARG A 457 -8.57 -14.25 -13.55
CA ARG A 457 -9.78 -13.99 -14.35
C ARG A 457 -10.72 -12.97 -13.71
N CYS A 458 -10.68 -12.79 -12.40
CA CYS A 458 -11.38 -11.71 -11.71
C CYS A 458 -10.59 -10.38 -11.67
N ALA A 459 -9.45 -10.30 -12.39
CA ALA A 459 -8.45 -9.24 -12.29
C ALA A 459 -8.15 -8.80 -10.84
N ARG A 460 -8.25 -9.74 -9.90
CA ARG A 460 -8.02 -9.53 -8.46
C ARG A 460 -8.86 -8.39 -7.88
N LEU A 461 -10.01 -8.09 -8.49
CA LEU A 461 -10.97 -7.12 -7.99
C LEU A 461 -11.79 -7.74 -6.85
N PRO A 462 -11.83 -7.11 -5.66
CA PRO A 462 -12.57 -7.65 -4.52
C PRO A 462 -14.05 -7.92 -4.82
N ILE A 463 -14.72 -7.06 -5.59
CA ILE A 463 -16.14 -7.27 -5.90
C ILE A 463 -16.36 -8.48 -6.81
N ALA A 464 -15.51 -8.69 -7.83
CA ALA A 464 -15.60 -9.82 -8.74
C ALA A 464 -15.29 -11.13 -7.98
N LEU A 465 -14.24 -11.13 -7.16
CA LEU A 465 -13.92 -12.24 -6.26
C LEU A 465 -15.06 -12.56 -5.30
N ALA A 466 -15.71 -11.55 -4.72
CA ALA A 466 -16.84 -11.75 -3.81
C ALA A 466 -18.04 -12.41 -4.52
N ILE A 467 -18.34 -12.01 -5.75
CA ILE A 467 -19.43 -12.57 -6.57
C ILE A 467 -19.12 -14.03 -6.95
N VAL A 468 -17.91 -14.29 -7.45
CA VAL A 468 -17.48 -15.65 -7.83
C VAL A 468 -17.45 -16.57 -6.61
N ALA A 469 -16.90 -16.10 -5.48
CA ALA A 469 -16.87 -16.86 -4.24
C ALA A 469 -18.28 -17.14 -3.70
N ALA A 470 -19.21 -16.19 -3.79
CA ALA A 470 -20.61 -16.42 -3.40
C ALA A 470 -21.24 -17.54 -4.25
N ARG A 471 -21.05 -17.51 -5.57
CA ARG A 471 -21.55 -18.54 -6.50
C ARG A 471 -20.95 -19.92 -6.23
N ALA A 472 -19.65 -20.00 -5.96
CA ALA A 472 -18.97 -21.24 -5.60
C ALA A 472 -19.44 -21.78 -4.24
N ALA A 473 -19.72 -20.89 -3.27
CA ALA A 473 -20.25 -21.29 -1.96
C ALA A 473 -21.70 -21.82 -2.04
N THR A 474 -22.52 -21.28 -2.95
CA THR A 474 -23.90 -21.74 -3.19
C THR A 474 -23.93 -23.07 -3.95
N ASN A 475 -22.95 -23.35 -4.81
CA ASN A 475 -22.88 -24.56 -5.62
C ASN A 475 -21.74 -25.49 -5.18
N ARG A 476 -21.83 -26.03 -3.96
CA ARG A 476 -20.77 -26.88 -3.35
C ARG A 476 -20.43 -28.18 -4.09
N HIS A 477 -21.17 -28.53 -5.14
CA HIS A 477 -20.89 -29.70 -5.98
C HIS A 477 -19.90 -29.44 -7.12
N PHE A 478 -19.58 -28.17 -7.43
CA PHE A 478 -18.60 -27.82 -8.45
C PHE A 478 -17.21 -27.61 -7.84
N SER A 479 -16.18 -28.13 -8.53
CA SER A 479 -14.78 -27.86 -8.21
C SER A 479 -14.39 -26.42 -8.57
N LEU A 480 -13.32 -25.90 -7.96
CA LEU A 480 -12.81 -24.57 -8.32
C LEU A 480 -12.33 -24.54 -9.77
N ALA A 481 -11.78 -25.65 -10.28
CA ALA A 481 -11.40 -25.79 -11.68
C ALA A 481 -12.60 -25.64 -12.64
N ALA A 482 -13.78 -26.14 -12.28
CA ALA A 482 -14.99 -25.98 -13.10
C ALA A 482 -15.44 -24.51 -13.14
N VAL A 483 -15.46 -23.84 -11.99
CA VAL A 483 -15.77 -22.39 -11.90
C VAL A 483 -14.74 -21.56 -12.65
N ALA A 484 -13.45 -21.92 -12.55
CA ALA A 484 -12.38 -21.31 -13.33
C ALA A 484 -12.61 -21.49 -14.83
N GLY A 485 -13.02 -22.67 -15.29
CA GLY A 485 -13.32 -22.94 -16.70
C GLY A 485 -14.44 -22.06 -17.26
N GLU A 486 -15.53 -21.89 -16.52
CA GLU A 486 -16.69 -21.05 -16.89
C GLU A 486 -16.35 -19.55 -16.98
N LEU A 487 -15.33 -19.08 -16.25
CA LEU A 487 -14.87 -17.68 -16.26
C LEU A 487 -14.27 -17.20 -17.60
N GLY A 488 -14.17 -18.07 -18.61
CA GLY A 488 -13.67 -17.73 -19.94
C GLY A 488 -14.71 -17.03 -20.82
N ASP A 489 -15.98 -17.08 -20.44
CA ASP A 489 -17.11 -16.48 -21.16
C ASP A 489 -17.89 -15.56 -20.20
N LEU A 490 -17.73 -14.23 -20.36
CA LEU A 490 -18.36 -13.23 -19.49
C LEU A 490 -19.91 -13.28 -19.57
N ASP A 491 -20.48 -13.90 -20.60
CA ASP A 491 -21.93 -14.12 -20.69
C ASP A 491 -22.45 -15.10 -19.64
N ALA A 492 -21.59 -15.93 -19.06
CA ALA A 492 -21.91 -16.82 -17.94
C ALA A 492 -22.16 -16.09 -16.60
N PHE A 493 -21.89 -14.77 -16.52
CA PHE A 493 -22.04 -13.95 -15.29
C PHE A 493 -23.34 -13.14 -15.20
N ARG A 494 -24.31 -13.37 -16.10
CA ARG A 494 -25.66 -12.82 -16.00
C ARG A 494 -26.42 -13.43 -14.81
N ALA A 495 -26.19 -12.92 -13.61
CA ALA A 495 -27.11 -13.10 -12.48
C ALA A 495 -28.23 -12.06 -12.61
N GLY A 496 -29.48 -12.50 -12.49
CA GLY A 496 -30.69 -11.75 -12.85
C GLY A 496 -31.03 -10.51 -12.00
N ASP A 497 -30.07 -9.89 -11.31
CA ASP A 497 -30.22 -8.61 -10.61
C ASP A 497 -29.06 -7.66 -10.98
N GLU A 498 -29.37 -6.42 -11.41
CA GLU A 498 -28.42 -5.43 -11.97
C GLU A 498 -27.28 -5.06 -10.99
N ALA A 499 -27.48 -5.27 -9.68
CA ALA A 499 -26.50 -4.99 -8.64
C ALA A 499 -25.42 -6.07 -8.47
N THR A 500 -25.57 -7.25 -9.08
CA THR A 500 -24.67 -8.41 -8.94
C THR A 500 -23.91 -8.78 -10.22
N ASP A 501 -24.08 -8.03 -11.30
CA ASP A 501 -23.38 -8.25 -12.57
C ASP A 501 -22.07 -7.44 -12.63
N VAL A 502 -20.94 -8.12 -12.84
CA VAL A 502 -19.61 -7.48 -13.01
C VAL A 502 -19.61 -6.54 -14.22
N ARG A 503 -20.39 -6.85 -15.29
CA ARG A 503 -20.56 -5.94 -16.44
C ARG A 503 -21.31 -4.67 -16.03
N ALA A 504 -22.29 -4.74 -15.13
CA ALA A 504 -23.00 -3.56 -14.66
C ALA A 504 -22.05 -2.57 -13.96
N VAL A 505 -21.14 -3.07 -13.12
CA VAL A 505 -20.13 -2.25 -12.40
C VAL A 505 -19.19 -1.52 -13.38
N PHE A 506 -18.72 -2.18 -14.44
CA PHE A 506 -17.88 -1.54 -15.47
C PHE A 506 -18.66 -0.65 -16.43
N SER A 507 -19.92 -0.99 -16.73
CA SER A 507 -20.80 -0.18 -17.58
C SER A 507 -21.02 1.22 -17.01
N TRP A 508 -21.05 1.36 -15.68
CA TRP A 508 -21.23 2.66 -15.03
C TRP A 508 -20.06 3.61 -15.27
N SER A 509 -18.81 3.11 -15.28
CA SER A 509 -17.64 3.92 -15.62
C SER A 509 -17.59 4.26 -17.11
N CYS A 510 -18.19 3.45 -17.99
CA CYS A 510 -18.27 3.75 -19.42
C CYS A 510 -19.39 4.74 -19.77
N ARG A 511 -20.48 4.78 -19.00
CA ARG A 511 -21.62 5.70 -19.23
C ARG A 511 -21.28 7.16 -18.96
N THR A 512 -20.27 7.43 -18.12
CA THR A 512 -19.78 8.78 -17.84
C THR A 512 -18.82 9.31 -18.89
N LEU A 513 -18.39 8.46 -19.84
CA LEU A 513 -17.47 8.87 -20.90
C LEU A 513 -18.19 9.65 -22.00
N SER A 514 -17.48 10.59 -22.58
CA SER A 514 -17.81 11.22 -23.86
C SER A 514 -17.85 10.15 -24.96
N PRO A 515 -18.69 10.31 -26.01
CA PRO A 515 -18.74 9.35 -27.11
C PRO A 515 -17.38 9.05 -27.77
N PRO A 516 -16.47 10.04 -27.97
CA PRO A 516 -15.12 9.78 -28.46
C PRO A 516 -14.25 8.97 -27.49
N ALA A 517 -14.32 9.23 -26.17
CA ALA A 517 -13.57 8.47 -25.18
C ALA A 517 -14.09 7.03 -25.04
N ALA A 518 -15.42 6.83 -25.09
CA ALA A 518 -16.01 5.50 -25.10
C ALA A 518 -15.60 4.68 -26.34
N ARG A 519 -15.54 5.32 -27.51
CA ARG A 519 -15.01 4.67 -28.74
C ARG A 519 -13.53 4.35 -28.60
N LEU A 520 -12.73 5.27 -28.06
CA LEU A 520 -11.31 5.03 -27.82
C LEU A 520 -11.09 3.83 -26.88
N PHE A 521 -11.83 3.76 -25.78
CA PHE A 521 -11.80 2.63 -24.84
C PHE A 521 -12.04 1.29 -25.54
N ARG A 522 -13.05 1.20 -26.41
CA ARG A 522 -13.34 0.00 -27.22
C ARG A 522 -12.20 -0.33 -28.18
N LEU A 523 -11.70 0.64 -28.94
CA LEU A 523 -10.65 0.39 -29.92
C LEU A 523 -9.33 -0.05 -29.28
N LEU A 524 -9.00 0.45 -28.08
CA LEU A 524 -7.78 0.07 -27.37
C LEU A 524 -7.73 -1.41 -27.00
N SER A 525 -8.86 -2.12 -26.92
CA SER A 525 -8.87 -3.57 -26.69
C SER A 525 -8.20 -4.35 -27.83
N LEU A 526 -8.08 -3.75 -29.02
CA LEU A 526 -7.43 -4.33 -30.20
C LEU A 526 -5.90 -4.25 -30.14
N HIS A 527 -5.33 -3.49 -29.19
CA HIS A 527 -3.89 -3.39 -29.00
C HIS A 527 -3.32 -4.69 -28.42
N PRO A 528 -2.29 -5.31 -29.03
CA PRO A 528 -1.82 -6.64 -28.62
C PRO A 528 -0.86 -6.64 -27.42
N GLY A 529 -0.26 -5.48 -27.10
CA GLY A 529 0.72 -5.34 -26.03
C GLY A 529 0.11 -5.07 -24.64
N PRO A 530 0.91 -5.31 -23.58
CA PRO A 530 0.49 -5.11 -22.19
C PRO A 530 0.11 -3.65 -21.90
N ASP A 531 0.86 -2.73 -22.50
CA ASP A 531 0.65 -1.29 -22.46
C ASP A 531 0.89 -0.67 -23.83
N VAL A 532 0.54 0.62 -23.99
CA VAL A 532 0.58 1.34 -25.28
C VAL A 532 1.02 2.79 -25.09
N SER A 533 1.82 3.30 -26.03
CA SER A 533 2.28 4.68 -26.07
C SER A 533 1.18 5.63 -26.60
N ALA A 534 1.16 6.88 -26.16
CA ALA A 534 0.21 7.88 -26.69
C ALA A 534 0.23 8.01 -28.24
N PRO A 535 1.38 7.99 -28.94
CA PRO A 535 1.43 7.98 -30.41
C PRO A 535 0.79 6.74 -31.05
N ALA A 536 0.97 5.56 -30.44
CA ALA A 536 0.33 4.33 -30.89
C ALA A 536 -1.19 4.38 -30.68
N VAL A 537 -1.65 4.96 -29.56
CA VAL A 537 -3.08 5.21 -29.31
C VAL A 537 -3.68 6.14 -30.37
N ALA A 538 -3.02 7.25 -30.66
CA ALA A 538 -3.46 8.20 -31.68
C ALA A 538 -3.60 7.51 -33.05
N SER A 539 -2.59 6.72 -33.44
CA SER A 539 -2.60 5.99 -34.70
C SER A 539 -3.72 4.93 -34.75
N LEU A 540 -3.88 4.13 -33.70
CA LEU A 540 -4.96 3.13 -33.59
C LEU A 540 -6.34 3.78 -33.77
N ALA A 541 -6.59 4.88 -33.07
CA ALA A 541 -7.85 5.61 -33.12
C ALA A 541 -8.05 6.42 -34.42
N GLY A 542 -6.97 6.68 -35.16
CA GLY A 542 -6.97 7.56 -36.32
C GLY A 542 -7.17 9.03 -35.94
N LEU A 543 -6.65 9.43 -34.78
CA LEU A 543 -6.72 10.78 -34.22
C LEU A 543 -5.36 11.47 -34.35
N ASP A 544 -5.35 12.80 -34.30
CA ASP A 544 -4.11 13.55 -34.13
C ASP A 544 -3.65 13.55 -32.66
N GLY A 545 -2.37 13.83 -32.43
CA GLY A 545 -1.78 13.88 -31.09
C GLY A 545 -2.52 14.81 -30.12
N PRO A 546 -2.85 16.06 -30.51
CA PRO A 546 -3.58 17.00 -29.65
C PRO A 546 -4.97 16.54 -29.22
N ALA A 547 -5.73 15.86 -30.09
CA ALA A 547 -7.05 15.34 -29.72
C ALA A 547 -6.98 14.08 -28.85
N THR A 548 -5.86 13.35 -28.86
CA THR A 548 -5.71 12.08 -28.14
C THR A 548 -5.49 12.30 -26.63
N GLY A 549 -4.73 13.33 -26.24
CA GLY A 549 -4.40 13.64 -24.84
C GLY A 549 -5.61 13.85 -23.92
N PRO A 550 -6.60 14.69 -24.30
CA PRO A 550 -7.82 14.88 -23.52
C PRO A 550 -8.62 13.59 -23.31
N LEU A 551 -8.71 12.73 -24.34
CA LEU A 551 -9.42 11.45 -24.24
C LEU A 551 -8.70 10.46 -23.34
N LEU A 552 -7.37 10.38 -23.42
CA LEU A 552 -6.56 9.59 -22.49
C LEU A 552 -6.72 10.07 -21.04
N THR A 553 -6.74 11.39 -20.83
CA THR A 553 -6.98 12.00 -19.51
C THR A 553 -8.38 11.65 -18.98
N GLU A 554 -9.38 11.60 -19.85
CA GLU A 554 -10.74 11.21 -19.47
C GLU A 554 -10.80 9.73 -19.06
N LEU A 555 -10.15 8.85 -19.81
CA LEU A 555 -10.06 7.42 -19.51
C LEU A 555 -9.28 7.13 -18.22
N THR A 556 -8.21 7.88 -17.95
CA THR A 556 -7.45 7.75 -16.70
C THR A 556 -8.22 8.29 -15.50
N ARG A 557 -8.93 9.42 -15.63
CA ARG A 557 -9.85 9.93 -14.58
C ARG A 557 -10.99 8.95 -14.28
N ALA A 558 -11.49 8.25 -15.30
CA ALA A 558 -12.50 7.21 -15.12
C ALA A 558 -11.94 5.90 -14.52
N ASN A 559 -10.62 5.81 -14.30
CA ASN A 559 -9.86 4.59 -13.98
C ASN A 559 -10.19 3.43 -14.91
N LEU A 560 -10.40 3.71 -16.20
CA LEU A 560 -10.54 2.68 -17.22
C LEU A 560 -9.18 2.34 -17.86
N PHE A 561 -8.19 3.19 -17.60
CA PHE A 561 -6.86 3.10 -18.13
C PHE A 561 -5.86 3.70 -17.14
N THR A 562 -4.66 3.14 -17.05
CA THR A 562 -3.67 3.58 -16.04
C THR A 562 -2.39 4.03 -16.72
N GLU A 563 -2.00 5.28 -16.50
CA GLU A 563 -0.68 5.78 -16.87
C GLU A 563 0.34 5.35 -15.82
N HIS A 564 1.10 4.29 -16.10
CA HIS A 564 2.08 3.73 -15.17
C HIS A 564 3.48 4.29 -15.40
N THR A 565 3.71 4.91 -16.55
CA THR A 565 4.92 5.67 -16.90
C THR A 565 4.51 6.81 -17.83
N TYR A 566 5.20 7.95 -17.76
CA TYR A 566 4.83 9.13 -18.55
C TYR A 566 4.63 8.81 -20.03
N GLY A 567 3.43 9.06 -20.55
CA GLY A 567 3.04 8.82 -21.94
C GLY A 567 2.74 7.36 -22.30
N ARG A 568 2.72 6.44 -21.33
CA ARG A 568 2.42 5.01 -21.52
C ARG A 568 1.27 4.56 -20.63
N TYR A 569 0.33 3.84 -21.24
CA TYR A 569 -0.93 3.51 -20.62
C TYR A 569 -1.23 2.01 -20.69
N ALA A 570 -1.73 1.46 -19.61
CA ALA A 570 -2.01 0.03 -19.48
C ALA A 570 -3.49 -0.25 -19.25
N PHE A 571 -3.94 -1.35 -19.86
CA PHE A 571 -5.26 -1.96 -19.67
C PHE A 571 -5.18 -2.97 -18.52
N HIS A 572 -6.14 -2.94 -17.60
CA HIS A 572 -6.36 -4.12 -16.76
C HIS A 572 -7.08 -5.20 -17.58
N ASP A 573 -6.70 -6.47 -17.43
CA ASP A 573 -7.16 -7.57 -18.30
C ASP A 573 -8.68 -7.73 -18.34
N LEU A 574 -9.39 -7.53 -17.23
CA LEU A 574 -10.85 -7.55 -17.20
C LEU A 574 -11.48 -6.37 -17.97
N LEU A 575 -10.90 -5.18 -17.84
CA LEU A 575 -11.35 -4.02 -18.61
C LEU A 575 -11.06 -4.19 -20.09
N ARG A 576 -9.97 -4.89 -20.44
CA ARG A 576 -9.63 -5.23 -21.82
C ARG A 576 -10.63 -6.22 -22.40
N ALA A 577 -10.97 -7.27 -21.65
CA ALA A 577 -11.99 -8.25 -22.05
C ALA A 577 -13.37 -7.60 -22.19
N TYR A 578 -13.73 -6.71 -21.25
CA TYR A 578 -14.97 -5.94 -21.33
C TYR A 578 -14.99 -4.98 -22.52
N ALA A 579 -13.91 -4.23 -22.75
CA ALA A 579 -13.75 -3.36 -23.91
C ALA A 579 -13.80 -4.14 -25.23
N ALA A 580 -13.23 -5.34 -25.28
CA ALA A 580 -13.27 -6.22 -26.45
C ALA A 580 -14.70 -6.69 -26.76
N SER A 581 -15.46 -7.13 -25.74
CA SER A 581 -16.87 -7.47 -25.91
C SER A 581 -17.68 -6.26 -26.40
N LEU A 582 -17.45 -5.07 -25.83
CA LEU A 582 -18.09 -3.84 -26.30
C LEU A 582 -17.68 -3.47 -27.74
N ALA A 583 -16.43 -3.69 -28.12
CA ALA A 583 -15.96 -3.46 -29.48
C ALA A 583 -16.63 -4.43 -30.47
N ASP A 584 -16.80 -5.69 -30.09
CA ASP A 584 -17.48 -6.68 -30.93
C ASP A 584 -18.97 -6.36 -31.13
N GLU A 585 -19.64 -5.85 -30.10
CA GLU A 585 -21.05 -5.43 -30.13
C GLU A 585 -21.28 -4.11 -30.88
N ALA A 586 -20.43 -3.10 -30.65
CA ALA A 586 -20.71 -1.72 -31.08
C ALA A 586 -19.92 -1.27 -32.33
N GLU A 587 -18.74 -1.83 -32.61
CA GLU A 587 -17.89 -1.40 -33.72
C GLU A 587 -18.04 -2.34 -34.92
N PRO A 588 -18.29 -1.84 -36.15
CA PRO A 588 -18.35 -2.70 -37.33
C PRO A 588 -17.03 -3.47 -37.55
N PRO A 589 -17.06 -4.72 -38.06
CA PRO A 589 -15.84 -5.50 -38.32
C PRO A 589 -14.83 -4.77 -39.23
N ALA A 590 -15.32 -3.98 -40.18
CA ALA A 590 -14.48 -3.16 -41.06
C ALA A 590 -13.73 -2.04 -40.31
N GLU A 591 -14.36 -1.42 -39.30
CA GLU A 591 -13.71 -0.40 -38.47
C GLU A 591 -12.65 -1.01 -37.56
N ARG A 592 -12.94 -2.16 -36.93
CA ARG A 592 -11.96 -2.90 -36.12
C ARG A 592 -10.74 -3.29 -36.95
N ARG A 593 -10.97 -3.83 -38.15
CA ARG A 593 -9.90 -4.16 -39.12
C ARG A 593 -9.11 -2.91 -39.54
N ALA A 594 -9.76 -1.77 -39.74
CA ALA A 594 -9.08 -0.52 -40.08
C ALA A 594 -8.22 0.01 -38.92
N ALA A 595 -8.69 -0.11 -37.68
CA ALA A 595 -7.92 0.26 -36.49
C ALA A 595 -6.68 -0.63 -36.33
N ILE A 596 -6.82 -1.95 -36.46
CA ILE A 596 -5.68 -2.88 -36.45
C ILE A 596 -4.67 -2.52 -37.54
N HIS A 597 -5.13 -2.22 -38.77
CA HIS A 597 -4.23 -1.79 -39.85
C HIS A 597 -3.43 -0.54 -39.47
N ARG A 598 -4.09 0.50 -38.94
CA ARG A 598 -3.39 1.73 -38.52
C ARG A 598 -2.37 1.47 -37.40
N LEU A 599 -2.70 0.59 -36.45
CA LEU A 599 -1.75 0.18 -35.43
C LEU A 599 -0.55 -0.56 -36.02
N LEU A 600 -0.79 -1.51 -36.94
CA LEU A 600 0.28 -2.25 -37.61
C LEU A 600 1.15 -1.33 -38.47
N ASP A 601 0.57 -0.34 -39.16
CA ASP A 601 1.33 0.70 -39.87
C ASP A 601 2.19 1.50 -38.89
N HIS A 602 1.63 1.92 -37.74
CA HIS A 602 2.39 2.64 -36.71
C HIS A 602 3.60 1.83 -36.23
N CYS A 603 3.38 0.57 -35.85
CA CYS A 603 4.43 -0.33 -35.40
C CYS A 603 5.48 -0.56 -36.51
N LEU A 604 5.04 -0.84 -37.74
CA LEU A 604 5.93 -1.18 -38.85
C LEU A 604 6.80 0.00 -39.27
N HIS A 605 6.19 1.16 -39.48
CA HIS A 605 6.94 2.34 -39.91
C HIS A 605 7.87 2.86 -38.83
N THR A 606 7.47 2.79 -37.56
CA THR A 606 8.32 3.18 -36.44
C THR A 606 9.48 2.19 -36.27
N ALA A 607 9.20 0.88 -36.30
CA ALA A 607 10.24 -0.16 -36.22
C ALA A 607 11.23 -0.06 -37.37
N HIS A 608 10.76 0.19 -38.59
CA HIS A 608 11.62 0.39 -39.74
C HIS A 608 12.49 1.65 -39.62
N ALA A 609 11.92 2.78 -39.16
CA ALA A 609 12.71 3.99 -38.91
C ALA A 609 13.75 3.79 -37.80
N ALA A 610 13.39 3.07 -36.74
CA ALA A 610 14.29 2.70 -35.66
C ALA A 610 15.40 1.75 -36.16
N ASP A 611 15.07 0.78 -37.00
CA ASP A 611 16.04 -0.13 -37.61
C ASP A 611 17.03 0.62 -38.52
N LEU A 612 16.54 1.54 -39.37
CA LEU A 612 17.42 2.41 -40.18
C LEU A 612 18.31 3.32 -39.33
N ALA A 613 17.81 3.82 -38.20
CA ALA A 613 18.62 4.61 -37.27
C ALA A 613 19.71 3.78 -36.58
N LEU A 614 19.47 2.48 -36.37
CA LEU A 614 20.45 1.53 -35.84
C LEU A 614 21.41 1.02 -36.92
N HIS A 615 20.92 0.81 -38.15
CA HIS A 615 21.63 0.18 -39.27
C HIS A 615 21.42 0.96 -40.58
N PRO A 616 21.97 2.18 -40.71
CA PRO A 616 21.73 3.03 -41.89
C PRO A 616 22.26 2.44 -43.21
N HIS A 617 23.17 1.47 -43.13
CA HIS A 617 23.88 0.90 -44.28
C HIS A 617 23.36 -0.47 -44.72
N PHE A 618 22.36 -1.02 -44.02
CA PHE A 618 21.75 -2.29 -44.38
C PHE A 618 20.68 -2.11 -45.45
N SER A 619 20.56 -3.08 -46.37
CA SER A 619 19.60 -3.01 -47.49
C SER A 619 18.16 -2.98 -46.97
N ALA A 620 17.54 -1.81 -47.03
CA ALA A 620 16.18 -1.57 -46.57
C ALA A 620 15.13 -2.23 -47.49
N ILE A 621 14.07 -2.77 -46.90
CA ILE A 621 12.88 -3.17 -47.66
C ILE A 621 12.03 -1.96 -48.02
N SER A 622 11.31 -2.04 -49.14
CA SER A 622 10.31 -1.03 -49.50
C SER A 622 9.03 -1.22 -48.69
N LEU A 623 8.57 -0.14 -48.05
CA LEU A 623 7.31 -0.10 -47.32
C LEU A 623 6.24 0.68 -48.09
N PRO A 624 5.00 0.17 -48.19
CA PRO A 624 3.85 0.97 -48.61
C PRO A 624 3.68 2.21 -47.69
N PRO A 625 3.09 3.32 -48.16
CA PRO A 625 2.83 4.47 -47.30
C PRO A 625 1.83 4.12 -46.19
N PRO A 626 1.99 4.68 -44.98
CA PRO A 626 1.07 4.43 -43.88
C PRO A 626 -0.31 5.01 -44.18
N ARG A 627 -1.36 4.40 -43.62
CA ARG A 627 -2.73 4.91 -43.74
C ARG A 627 -2.90 6.31 -43.16
N ALA A 628 -3.92 7.02 -43.66
CA ALA A 628 -4.33 8.31 -43.11
C ALA A 628 -4.67 8.18 -41.60
N GLY A 629 -4.22 9.17 -40.82
CA GLY A 629 -4.36 9.18 -39.36
C GLY A 629 -3.30 8.40 -38.60
N VAL A 630 -2.32 7.78 -39.29
CA VAL A 630 -1.16 7.17 -38.64
C VAL A 630 -0.03 8.19 -38.54
N THR A 631 0.51 8.36 -37.34
CA THR A 631 1.70 9.18 -37.09
C THR A 631 2.80 8.29 -36.51
N PRO A 632 3.65 7.69 -37.36
CA PRO A 632 4.78 6.89 -36.87
C PRO A 632 5.76 7.76 -36.09
N GLU A 633 6.35 7.19 -35.04
CA GLU A 633 7.45 7.86 -34.35
C GLU A 633 8.71 7.79 -35.21
N ARG A 634 9.64 8.73 -35.00
CA ARG A 634 10.89 8.81 -35.77
C ARG A 634 12.09 8.95 -34.84
N PRO A 635 12.57 7.84 -34.23
CA PRO A 635 13.81 7.86 -33.49
C PRO A 635 14.96 8.27 -34.42
N ARG A 636 15.60 9.42 -34.15
CA ARG A 636 16.63 10.01 -35.05
C ARG A 636 18.07 9.63 -34.69
N SER A 637 18.28 9.00 -33.54
CA SER A 637 19.59 8.56 -33.08
C SER A 637 19.58 7.07 -32.75
N ARG A 638 20.77 6.45 -32.80
CA ARG A 638 20.97 5.06 -32.38
C ARG A 638 20.46 4.82 -30.95
N SER A 639 20.78 5.73 -30.03
CA SER A 639 20.33 5.64 -28.63
C SER A 639 18.81 5.71 -28.48
N ALA A 640 18.15 6.62 -29.19
CA ALA A 640 16.69 6.73 -29.17
C ALA A 640 16.02 5.50 -29.80
N ALA A 641 16.58 4.97 -30.89
CA ALA A 641 16.06 3.77 -31.55
C ALA A 641 16.22 2.52 -30.67
N ALA A 642 17.37 2.35 -30.01
CA ALA A 642 17.58 1.25 -29.07
C ALA A 642 16.60 1.33 -27.89
N ALA A 643 16.45 2.51 -27.27
CA ALA A 643 15.51 2.71 -26.16
C ALA A 643 14.05 2.44 -26.56
N TRP A 644 13.66 2.87 -27.78
CA TRP A 644 12.34 2.61 -28.32
C TRP A 644 12.11 1.11 -28.52
N PHE A 645 13.02 0.39 -29.17
CA PHE A 645 12.89 -1.06 -29.33
C PHE A 645 12.82 -1.79 -28.00
N THR A 646 13.72 -1.49 -27.05
CA THR A 646 13.69 -2.09 -25.70
C THR A 646 12.32 -1.94 -25.04
N THR A 647 11.68 -0.79 -25.23
CA THR A 647 10.35 -0.52 -24.66
C THR A 647 9.22 -1.25 -25.43
N GLU A 648 9.31 -1.30 -26.77
CA GLU A 648 8.23 -1.78 -27.64
C GLU A 648 8.33 -3.26 -28.04
N VAL A 649 9.42 -3.96 -27.70
CA VAL A 649 9.60 -5.39 -28.03
C VAL A 649 8.38 -6.25 -27.68
N PRO A 650 7.80 -6.17 -26.46
CA PRO A 650 6.61 -6.97 -26.13
C PRO A 650 5.42 -6.68 -27.08
N VAL A 651 5.24 -5.43 -27.48
CA VAL A 651 4.18 -5.01 -28.42
C VAL A 651 4.46 -5.55 -29.82
N LEU A 652 5.70 -5.43 -30.29
CA LEU A 652 6.11 -5.89 -31.63
C LEU A 652 6.02 -7.42 -31.76
N LEU A 653 6.47 -8.17 -30.74
CA LEU A 653 6.36 -9.64 -30.69
C LEU A 653 4.90 -10.09 -30.77
N ALA A 654 3.97 -9.36 -30.15
CA ALA A 654 2.54 -9.65 -30.20
C ALA A 654 1.86 -9.13 -31.49
N ALA A 655 2.41 -8.09 -32.13
CA ALA A 655 1.90 -7.51 -33.37
C ALA A 655 2.11 -8.41 -34.60
N VAL A 656 3.24 -9.14 -34.68
CA VAL A 656 3.50 -10.08 -35.79
C VAL A 656 2.41 -11.15 -35.94
N PRO A 657 2.05 -11.92 -34.89
CA PRO A 657 0.96 -12.90 -35.00
C PRO A 657 -0.42 -12.25 -35.12
N LEU A 658 -0.65 -11.05 -34.55
CA LEU A 658 -1.89 -10.29 -34.77
C LEU A 658 -2.07 -9.97 -36.26
N ALA A 659 -1.02 -9.49 -36.93
CA ALA A 659 -1.03 -9.21 -38.36
C ALA A 659 -1.35 -10.46 -39.19
N ALA A 660 -0.68 -11.58 -38.89
CA ALA A 660 -0.86 -12.84 -39.60
C ALA A 660 -2.27 -13.44 -39.44
N ARG A 661 -2.91 -13.26 -38.27
CA ARG A 661 -4.28 -13.74 -38.00
C ARG A 661 -5.36 -12.79 -38.49
N SER A 662 -5.06 -11.49 -38.59
CA SER A 662 -5.99 -10.47 -39.05
C SER A 662 -5.98 -10.29 -40.57
N GLY A 663 -5.28 -11.14 -41.33
CA GLY A 663 -5.17 -11.05 -42.79
C GLY A 663 -4.35 -9.84 -43.26
N PHE A 664 -3.30 -9.50 -42.51
CA PHE A 664 -2.26 -8.52 -42.85
C PHE A 664 -0.90 -9.22 -42.95
N GLU A 665 -0.84 -10.30 -43.74
CA GLU A 665 0.34 -11.14 -43.91
C GLU A 665 1.58 -10.34 -44.36
N GLY A 666 1.37 -9.34 -45.22
CA GLY A 666 2.43 -8.42 -45.67
C GLY A 666 3.03 -7.59 -44.53
N HIS A 667 2.25 -7.21 -43.51
CA HIS A 667 2.75 -6.53 -42.32
C HIS A 667 3.49 -7.50 -41.40
N ALA A 668 3.00 -8.73 -41.27
CA ALA A 668 3.59 -9.72 -40.37
C ALA A 668 5.07 -9.98 -40.70
N TRP A 669 5.39 -10.22 -41.98
CA TRP A 669 6.77 -10.49 -42.37
C TRP A 669 7.66 -9.23 -42.34
N ARG A 670 7.13 -8.06 -42.71
CA ARG A 670 7.89 -6.80 -42.68
C ARG A 670 8.19 -6.34 -41.25
N LEU A 671 7.26 -6.55 -40.31
CA LEU A 671 7.47 -6.30 -38.89
C LEU A 671 8.57 -7.21 -38.32
N ALA A 672 8.48 -8.51 -38.61
CA ALA A 672 9.51 -9.47 -38.20
C ALA A 672 10.88 -9.10 -38.77
N TRP A 673 10.94 -8.68 -40.04
CA TRP A 673 12.16 -8.18 -40.67
C TRP A 673 12.72 -6.96 -39.92
N ALA A 674 11.88 -5.96 -39.63
CA ALA A 674 12.31 -4.69 -39.03
C ALA A 674 12.86 -4.83 -37.60
N MET A 675 12.47 -5.85 -36.85
CA MET A 675 12.98 -6.07 -35.48
C MET A 675 14.13 -7.09 -35.40
N ALA A 676 14.46 -7.77 -36.49
CA ALA A 676 15.43 -8.87 -36.52
C ALA A 676 16.82 -8.44 -36.00
N GLY A 677 17.34 -7.31 -36.48
CA GLY A 677 18.66 -6.82 -36.10
C GLY A 677 18.75 -6.37 -34.63
N PHE A 678 17.63 -5.94 -34.02
CA PHE A 678 17.58 -5.63 -32.60
C PHE A 678 17.56 -6.91 -31.75
N LEU A 679 16.66 -7.85 -32.06
CA LEU A 679 16.55 -9.13 -31.32
C LEU A 679 17.86 -9.93 -31.36
N HIS A 680 18.54 -9.92 -32.52
CA HIS A 680 19.84 -10.59 -32.67
C HIS A 680 20.91 -10.04 -31.72
N ARG A 681 21.07 -8.71 -31.65
CA ARG A 681 22.10 -8.04 -30.82
C ARG A 681 21.84 -8.12 -29.32
N GLN A 682 20.57 -8.12 -28.93
CA GLN A 682 20.17 -8.27 -27.52
C GLN A 682 20.10 -9.73 -27.06
N GLY A 683 20.42 -10.70 -27.92
CA GLY A 683 20.43 -12.11 -27.54
C GLY A 683 19.05 -12.79 -27.52
N HIS A 684 17.98 -12.12 -27.98
CA HIS A 684 16.61 -12.67 -28.04
C HIS A 684 16.42 -13.63 -29.23
N TRP A 685 17.28 -14.64 -29.37
CA TRP A 685 17.32 -15.51 -30.55
C TRP A 685 16.11 -16.44 -30.67
N GLN A 686 15.47 -16.82 -29.55
CA GLN A 686 14.24 -17.63 -29.56
C GLN A 686 13.05 -16.82 -30.08
N ASP A 687 12.87 -15.58 -29.59
CA ASP A 687 11.84 -14.66 -30.08
C ASP A 687 12.07 -14.30 -31.55
N TRP A 688 13.33 -14.15 -31.94
CA TRP A 688 13.71 -13.95 -33.32
C TRP A 688 13.30 -15.14 -34.19
N LEU A 689 13.63 -16.37 -33.79
CA LEU A 689 13.22 -17.58 -34.51
C LEU A 689 11.68 -17.65 -34.65
N GLY A 690 10.94 -17.45 -33.56
CA GLY A 690 9.48 -17.55 -33.54
C GLY A 690 8.79 -16.52 -34.43
N THR A 691 9.24 -15.26 -34.42
CA THR A 691 8.70 -14.21 -35.29
C THR A 691 8.97 -14.50 -36.77
N GLN A 692 10.14 -15.03 -37.12
CA GLN A 692 10.48 -15.35 -38.50
C GLN A 692 9.74 -16.59 -39.04
N GLN A 693 9.38 -17.55 -38.17
CA GLN A 693 8.52 -18.67 -38.57
C GLN A 693 7.11 -18.18 -38.96
N ILE A 694 6.55 -17.25 -38.20
CA ILE A 694 5.26 -16.62 -38.53
C ILE A 694 5.37 -15.79 -39.81
N ALA A 695 6.47 -15.03 -39.96
CA ALA A 695 6.75 -14.26 -41.17
C ALA A 695 6.81 -15.13 -42.42
N LEU A 696 7.52 -16.27 -42.36
CA LEU A 696 7.60 -17.23 -43.45
C LEU A 696 6.22 -17.78 -43.80
N ALA A 697 5.45 -18.25 -42.81
CA ALA A 697 4.10 -18.77 -43.03
C ALA A 697 3.16 -17.71 -43.64
N ALA A 698 3.28 -16.45 -43.20
CA ALA A 698 2.51 -15.33 -43.74
C ALA A 698 2.89 -15.01 -45.19
N ALA A 699 4.18 -14.88 -45.49
CA ALA A 699 4.68 -14.62 -46.84
C ALA A 699 4.33 -15.75 -47.82
N SER A 700 4.41 -17.00 -47.38
CA SER A 700 3.99 -18.16 -48.19
C SER A 700 2.50 -18.14 -48.52
N ARG A 701 1.64 -17.72 -47.58
CA ARG A 701 0.18 -17.66 -47.80
C ARG A 701 -0.21 -16.66 -48.90
N ILE A 702 0.51 -15.54 -49.00
CA ILE A 702 0.27 -14.51 -50.02
C ILE A 702 1.13 -14.69 -51.28
N GLY A 703 1.96 -15.75 -51.35
CA GLY A 703 2.85 -16.00 -52.48
C GLY A 703 3.97 -14.96 -52.65
N ASP A 704 4.35 -14.24 -51.59
CA ASP A 704 5.39 -13.21 -51.63
C ASP A 704 6.78 -13.86 -51.54
N GLN A 705 7.39 -14.12 -52.70
CA GLN A 705 8.69 -14.80 -52.80
C GLN A 705 9.84 -13.99 -52.17
N ALA A 706 9.81 -12.66 -52.29
CA ALA A 706 10.81 -11.79 -51.66
C ALA A 706 10.68 -11.83 -50.12
N GLY A 707 9.45 -11.77 -49.61
CA GLY A 707 9.17 -11.94 -48.18
C GLY A 707 9.61 -13.30 -47.65
N GLN A 708 9.38 -14.39 -48.40
CA GLN A 708 9.88 -15.72 -48.06
C GLN A 708 11.41 -15.79 -48.05
N GLY A 709 12.08 -15.17 -49.03
CA GLY A 709 13.54 -15.10 -49.09
C GLY A 709 14.14 -14.39 -47.87
N HIS A 710 13.56 -13.26 -47.47
CA HIS A 710 13.96 -12.54 -46.26
C HIS A 710 13.73 -13.36 -44.99
N ALA A 711 12.57 -13.98 -44.83
CA ALA A 711 12.25 -14.79 -43.66
C ALA A 711 13.19 -16.01 -43.56
N HIS A 712 13.43 -16.72 -44.66
CA HIS A 712 14.38 -17.84 -44.70
C HIS A 712 15.80 -17.40 -44.37
N ARG A 713 16.29 -16.28 -44.92
CA ARG A 713 17.62 -15.76 -44.58
C ARG A 713 17.73 -15.47 -43.08
N SER A 714 16.69 -14.88 -42.52
CA SER A 714 16.64 -14.53 -41.10
C SER A 714 16.53 -15.76 -40.19
N LEU A 715 15.75 -16.78 -40.57
CA LEU A 715 15.70 -18.07 -39.88
C LEU A 715 17.06 -18.76 -39.89
N GLY A 716 17.76 -18.73 -41.03
CA GLY A 716 19.11 -19.27 -41.16
C GLY A 716 20.09 -18.68 -40.14
N LEU A 717 20.07 -17.36 -39.98
CA LEU A 717 20.89 -16.68 -38.98
C LEU A 717 20.48 -17.03 -37.53
N ALA A 718 19.17 -17.06 -37.23
CA ALA A 718 18.67 -17.43 -35.90
C ALA A 718 19.06 -18.88 -35.53
N CYS A 719 18.86 -19.83 -36.44
CA CYS A 719 19.27 -21.22 -36.28
C CYS A 719 20.80 -21.35 -36.09
N SER A 720 21.59 -20.60 -36.85
CA SER A 720 23.06 -20.57 -36.71
C SER A 720 23.50 -20.09 -35.32
N ARG A 721 22.82 -19.09 -34.75
CA ARG A 721 23.07 -18.62 -33.37
C ARG A 721 22.68 -19.66 -32.32
N LEU A 722 21.58 -20.39 -32.55
CA LEU A 722 21.13 -21.49 -31.70
C LEU A 722 21.89 -22.82 -31.94
N ARG A 723 23.01 -22.79 -32.69
CA ARG A 723 23.83 -23.96 -33.07
C ARG A 723 23.07 -25.08 -33.80
N ARG A 724 21.94 -24.75 -34.44
CA ARG A 724 21.13 -25.65 -35.29
C ARG A 724 21.62 -25.56 -36.74
N TYR A 725 22.85 -26.01 -36.98
CA TYR A 725 23.57 -25.70 -38.22
C TYR A 725 22.95 -26.33 -39.47
N ASP A 726 22.41 -27.54 -39.38
CA ASP A 726 21.78 -28.20 -40.54
C ASP A 726 20.54 -27.42 -40.99
N GLU A 727 19.68 -27.02 -40.06
CA GLU A 727 18.51 -26.18 -40.35
C GLU A 727 18.89 -24.79 -40.85
N ALA A 728 20.01 -24.25 -40.38
CA ALA A 728 20.53 -22.96 -40.85
C ALA A 728 20.95 -23.03 -42.33
N ASP A 729 21.70 -24.07 -42.72
CA ASP A 729 22.11 -24.28 -44.12
C ASP A 729 20.90 -24.45 -45.03
N ASP A 730 19.94 -25.27 -44.60
CA ASP A 730 18.68 -25.53 -45.29
C ASP A 730 17.88 -24.25 -45.57
N HIS A 731 17.77 -23.37 -44.58
CA HIS A 731 17.08 -22.10 -44.72
C HIS A 731 17.86 -21.10 -45.59
N LEU A 732 19.19 -21.00 -45.43
CA LEU A 732 20.00 -20.08 -46.22
C LEU A 732 20.05 -20.49 -47.71
N ARG A 733 20.07 -21.79 -48.03
CA ARG A 733 19.97 -22.26 -49.42
C ARG A 733 18.64 -21.92 -50.05
N ARG A 734 17.52 -22.18 -49.35
CA ARG A 734 16.18 -21.77 -49.81
C ARG A 734 16.07 -20.27 -50.04
N ALA A 735 16.66 -19.45 -49.16
CA ALA A 735 16.73 -18.01 -49.35
C ALA A 735 17.51 -17.64 -50.62
N LEU A 736 18.64 -18.29 -50.87
CA LEU A 736 19.47 -18.02 -52.06
C LEU A 736 18.74 -18.38 -53.35
N ASP A 737 18.01 -19.49 -53.37
CA ASP A 737 17.19 -19.90 -54.50
C ASP A 737 16.06 -18.88 -54.74
N LEU A 738 15.31 -18.51 -53.70
CA LEU A 738 14.23 -17.52 -53.79
C LEU A 738 14.72 -16.15 -54.28
N PHE A 739 15.84 -15.64 -53.76
CA PHE A 739 16.40 -14.38 -54.24
C PHE A 739 16.99 -14.49 -55.66
N THR A 740 17.36 -15.69 -56.10
CA THR A 740 17.74 -15.92 -57.50
C THR A 740 16.51 -15.91 -58.40
N ASP A 741 15.40 -16.51 -57.97
CA ASP A 741 14.15 -16.53 -58.74
C ASP A 741 13.51 -15.14 -58.91
N VAL A 742 13.70 -14.24 -57.94
CA VAL A 742 13.19 -12.85 -58.02
C VAL A 742 14.23 -11.83 -58.49
N ASP A 743 15.39 -12.29 -58.98
CA ASP A 743 16.51 -11.44 -59.45
C ASP A 743 16.98 -10.37 -58.43
N ASP A 744 16.95 -10.68 -57.14
CA ASP A 744 17.41 -9.79 -56.07
C ASP A 744 18.89 -10.07 -55.71
N ASP A 745 19.78 -9.39 -56.43
CA ASP A 745 21.22 -9.50 -56.21
C ASP A 745 21.68 -9.05 -54.82
N ALA A 746 20.99 -8.10 -54.18
CA ALA A 746 21.30 -7.69 -52.82
C ALA A 746 20.94 -8.81 -51.82
N GLY A 747 19.75 -9.41 -51.98
CA GLY A 747 19.30 -10.59 -51.24
C GLY A 747 20.27 -11.78 -51.39
N ARG A 748 20.71 -12.06 -52.62
CA ARG A 748 21.71 -13.11 -52.93
C ARG A 748 23.06 -12.82 -52.26
N ALA A 749 23.53 -11.57 -52.31
CA ALA A 749 24.81 -11.17 -51.72
C ALA A 749 24.83 -11.36 -50.21
N HIS A 750 23.81 -10.85 -49.51
CA HIS A 750 23.67 -11.01 -48.07
C HIS A 750 23.52 -12.49 -47.66
N THR A 751 22.78 -13.28 -48.43
CA THR A 751 22.63 -14.72 -48.15
C THR A 751 23.95 -15.47 -48.35
N CYS A 752 24.74 -15.13 -49.37
CA CYS A 752 26.09 -15.68 -49.55
C CYS A 752 27.02 -15.32 -48.39
N LEU A 753 26.96 -14.08 -47.87
CA LEU A 753 27.74 -13.68 -46.70
C LEU A 753 27.37 -14.53 -45.47
N ASN A 754 26.08 -14.76 -45.24
CA ASN A 754 25.59 -15.58 -44.12
C ASN A 754 25.96 -17.06 -44.26
N LEU A 755 25.94 -17.61 -45.48
CA LEU A 755 26.45 -18.96 -45.76
C LEU A 755 27.95 -19.06 -45.46
N GLY A 756 28.71 -18.00 -45.75
CA GLY A 756 30.12 -17.90 -45.37
C GLY A 756 30.32 -17.97 -43.86
N GLN A 757 29.56 -17.18 -43.11
CA GLN A 757 29.59 -17.19 -41.64
C GLN A 757 29.14 -18.54 -41.04
N LEU A 758 28.17 -19.22 -41.66
CA LEU A 758 27.75 -20.55 -41.22
C LEU A 758 28.85 -21.60 -41.45
N ALA A 759 29.46 -21.60 -42.63
CA ALA A 759 30.56 -22.50 -42.97
C ALA A 759 31.77 -22.28 -42.04
N GLU A 760 32.07 -21.03 -41.69
CA GLU A 760 33.09 -20.69 -40.69
C GLU A 760 32.82 -21.34 -39.33
N ARG A 761 31.59 -21.23 -38.80
CA ARG A 761 31.20 -21.84 -37.51
C ARG A 761 31.29 -23.36 -37.52
N GLN A 762 31.18 -23.97 -38.69
CA GLN A 762 31.37 -25.41 -38.90
C GLN A 762 32.85 -25.80 -39.13
N GLY A 763 33.78 -24.84 -39.11
CA GLY A 763 35.21 -25.07 -39.37
C GLY A 763 35.56 -25.25 -40.86
N GLN A 764 34.63 -24.97 -41.77
CA GLN A 764 34.79 -25.16 -43.21
C GLN A 764 35.35 -23.89 -43.88
N HIS A 765 36.54 -23.45 -43.47
CA HIS A 765 37.11 -22.14 -43.85
C HIS A 765 37.28 -21.93 -45.37
N GLN A 766 37.61 -22.97 -46.13
CA GLN A 766 37.72 -22.88 -47.60
C GLN A 766 36.36 -22.60 -48.25
N GLU A 767 35.30 -23.24 -47.76
CA GLU A 767 33.95 -23.04 -48.25
C GLU A 767 33.41 -21.66 -47.86
N ALA A 768 33.71 -21.23 -46.62
CA ALA A 768 33.42 -19.89 -46.14
C ALA A 768 34.05 -18.80 -47.04
N LEU A 769 35.32 -18.95 -47.40
CA LEU A 769 36.03 -18.04 -48.30
C LEU A 769 35.38 -17.98 -49.69
N ARG A 770 34.95 -19.12 -50.24
CA ARG A 770 34.25 -19.19 -51.53
C ARG A 770 32.94 -18.41 -51.49
N HIS A 771 32.15 -18.57 -50.42
CA HIS A 771 30.91 -17.84 -50.23
C HIS A 771 31.13 -16.33 -50.06
N SER A 772 32.12 -15.91 -49.27
CA SER A 772 32.49 -14.49 -49.13
C SER A 772 32.93 -13.87 -50.46
N ARG A 773 33.78 -14.55 -51.26
CA ARG A 773 34.17 -14.03 -52.60
C ARG A 773 32.98 -13.89 -53.55
N ARG A 774 32.00 -14.80 -53.49
CA ARG A 774 30.76 -14.70 -54.26
C ARG A 774 29.92 -13.49 -53.81
N ALA A 775 29.75 -13.30 -52.51
CA ALA A 775 29.06 -12.13 -51.95
C ALA A 775 29.73 -10.81 -52.40
N LEU A 776 31.07 -10.75 -52.39
CA LEU A 776 31.82 -9.56 -52.79
C LEU A 776 31.57 -9.20 -54.25
N THR A 777 31.51 -10.20 -55.12
CA THR A 777 31.20 -10.01 -56.55
C THR A 777 29.80 -9.42 -56.73
N LEU A 778 28.80 -9.92 -55.99
CA LEU A 778 27.43 -9.42 -56.04
C LEU A 778 27.30 -7.99 -55.46
N PHE A 779 27.97 -7.69 -54.33
CA PHE A 779 27.96 -6.33 -53.77
C PHE A 779 28.72 -5.31 -54.64
N ARG A 780 29.74 -5.74 -55.40
CA ARG A 780 30.36 -4.91 -56.44
C ARG A 780 29.39 -4.64 -57.58
N GLY A 781 28.63 -5.65 -58.02
CA GLY A 781 27.62 -5.51 -59.07
C GLY A 781 26.47 -4.57 -58.69
N THR A 782 26.03 -4.58 -57.43
CA THR A 782 24.95 -3.70 -56.92
C THR A 782 25.43 -2.32 -56.46
N GLY A 783 26.75 -2.08 -56.42
CA GLY A 783 27.32 -0.83 -55.92
C GLY A 783 27.18 -0.61 -54.41
N ASN A 784 26.79 -1.62 -53.63
CA ASN A 784 26.65 -1.49 -52.17
C ASN A 784 28.04 -1.44 -51.50
N ARG A 785 28.48 -0.24 -51.14
CA ARG A 785 29.82 0.02 -50.60
C ARG A 785 30.02 -0.58 -49.21
N ALA A 786 29.02 -0.49 -48.33
CA ALA A 786 29.09 -1.11 -47.00
C ALA A 786 29.16 -2.64 -47.10
N GLY A 787 28.34 -3.24 -47.96
CA GLY A 787 28.37 -4.68 -48.24
C GLY A 787 29.71 -5.16 -48.81
N GLN A 788 30.37 -4.36 -49.65
CA GLN A 788 31.75 -4.64 -50.10
C GLN A 788 32.73 -4.64 -48.94
N GLY A 789 32.66 -3.65 -48.05
CA GLY A 789 33.49 -3.56 -46.84
C GLY A 789 33.32 -4.77 -45.93
N TYR A 790 32.08 -5.09 -45.54
CA TYR A 790 31.77 -6.27 -44.70
C TYR A 790 32.30 -7.57 -45.32
N THR A 791 32.15 -7.71 -46.63
CA THR A 791 32.57 -8.94 -47.30
C THR A 791 34.08 -9.01 -47.47
N LEU A 792 34.77 -7.89 -47.67
CA LEU A 792 36.24 -7.85 -47.67
C LEU A 792 36.81 -8.19 -46.29
N ASN A 793 36.17 -7.71 -45.22
CA ASN A 793 36.53 -8.12 -43.87
C ASN A 793 36.32 -9.64 -43.69
N ALA A 794 35.17 -10.17 -44.11
CA ALA A 794 34.91 -11.60 -44.05
C ALA A 794 35.92 -12.41 -44.87
N VAL A 795 36.34 -11.95 -46.05
CA VAL A 795 37.43 -12.58 -46.83
C VAL A 795 38.73 -12.56 -46.04
N GLY A 796 39.11 -11.40 -45.48
CA GLY A 796 40.34 -11.28 -44.70
C GLY A 796 40.34 -12.17 -43.45
N TRP A 797 39.22 -12.27 -42.75
CA TRP A 797 39.03 -13.18 -41.62
C TRP A 797 39.23 -14.65 -42.03
N GLN A 798 38.59 -15.11 -43.12
CA GLN A 798 38.79 -16.49 -43.59
C GLN A 798 40.23 -16.76 -44.06
N GLU A 799 40.89 -15.79 -44.70
CA GLU A 799 42.31 -15.90 -45.06
C GLU A 799 43.19 -16.02 -43.80
N ALA A 800 42.88 -15.28 -42.73
CA ALA A 800 43.59 -15.41 -41.45
C ALA A 800 43.41 -16.81 -40.83
N LEU A 801 42.18 -17.34 -40.80
CA LEU A 801 41.91 -18.69 -40.29
C LEU A 801 42.58 -19.80 -41.11
N LEU A 802 42.86 -19.55 -42.40
CA LEU A 802 43.62 -20.44 -43.29
C LEU A 802 45.15 -20.27 -43.16
N GLY A 803 45.63 -19.34 -42.33
CA GLY A 803 47.05 -19.04 -42.12
C GLY A 803 47.65 -18.02 -43.10
N ASN A 804 46.85 -17.42 -43.98
CA ASN A 804 47.28 -16.44 -44.98
C ASN A 804 47.26 -15.01 -44.41
N TYR A 805 47.97 -14.78 -43.31
CA TYR A 805 47.86 -13.54 -42.51
C TYR A 805 48.19 -12.25 -43.28
N HIS A 806 49.12 -12.29 -44.24
CA HIS A 806 49.42 -11.11 -45.07
C HIS A 806 48.26 -10.72 -45.99
N HIS A 807 47.60 -11.68 -46.63
CA HIS A 807 46.40 -11.42 -47.43
C HIS A 807 45.21 -10.99 -46.57
N ALA A 808 45.12 -11.48 -45.34
CA ALA A 808 44.16 -11.00 -44.35
C ALA A 808 44.35 -9.51 -44.06
N LEU A 809 45.58 -9.06 -43.77
CA LEU A 809 45.88 -7.64 -43.53
C LEU A 809 45.55 -6.74 -44.72
N GLU A 810 45.85 -7.18 -45.95
CA GLU A 810 45.49 -6.45 -47.17
C GLU A 810 43.97 -6.30 -47.32
N SER A 811 43.23 -7.41 -47.19
CA SER A 811 41.78 -7.43 -47.36
C SER A 811 41.05 -6.66 -46.27
N CYS A 812 41.43 -6.84 -45.01
CA CYS A 812 40.86 -6.10 -43.88
C CYS A 812 41.25 -4.62 -43.92
N GLY A 813 42.48 -4.28 -44.35
CA GLY A 813 42.87 -2.88 -44.55
C GLY A 813 42.05 -2.17 -45.61
N GLU A 814 41.74 -2.85 -46.73
CA GLU A 814 40.82 -2.31 -47.73
C GLU A 814 39.40 -2.19 -47.18
N ALA A 815 38.90 -3.22 -46.48
CA ALA A 815 37.58 -3.21 -45.83
C ALA A 815 37.42 -2.02 -44.88
N LEU A 816 38.40 -1.78 -44.00
CA LEU A 816 38.37 -0.71 -43.00
C LEU A 816 38.24 0.66 -43.68
N ARG A 817 39.03 0.90 -44.73
CA ARG A 817 38.95 2.15 -45.50
C ARG A 817 37.56 2.33 -46.12
N MET A 818 36.98 1.28 -46.70
CA MET A 818 35.63 1.36 -47.28
C MET A 818 34.56 1.66 -46.23
N LEU A 819 34.66 1.04 -45.05
CA LEU A 819 33.70 1.20 -43.96
C LEU A 819 33.85 2.56 -43.27
N GLN A 820 35.05 3.16 -43.29
CA GLN A 820 35.27 4.55 -42.91
C GLN A 820 34.67 5.55 -43.92
N GLU A 821 34.79 5.29 -45.23
CA GLU A 821 34.21 6.15 -46.27
C GLU A 821 32.69 6.29 -46.17
N VAL A 822 32.02 5.27 -45.63
CA VAL A 822 30.55 5.28 -45.43
C VAL A 822 30.14 5.51 -43.97
N ASP A 823 31.07 5.83 -43.07
CA ASP A 823 30.79 5.98 -41.63
C ASP A 823 30.07 4.77 -40.98
N ASP A 824 30.41 3.55 -41.42
CA ASP A 824 29.92 2.31 -40.83
C ASP A 824 30.76 1.91 -39.61
N VAL A 825 30.40 2.46 -38.45
CA VAL A 825 31.06 2.22 -37.17
C VAL A 825 31.10 0.73 -36.80
N GLN A 826 30.05 -0.04 -37.09
CA GLN A 826 30.00 -1.47 -36.75
C GLN A 826 31.00 -2.24 -37.61
N GLY A 827 30.94 -2.04 -38.93
CA GLY A 827 31.86 -2.72 -39.83
C GLY A 827 33.32 -2.34 -39.54
N GLN A 828 33.59 -1.10 -39.14
CA GLN A 828 34.92 -0.68 -38.68
C GLN A 828 35.37 -1.47 -37.44
N ALA A 829 34.51 -1.66 -36.44
CA ALA A 829 34.81 -2.42 -35.24
C ALA A 829 35.16 -3.88 -35.54
N ASP A 830 34.32 -4.56 -36.34
CA ASP A 830 34.53 -5.95 -36.77
C ASP A 830 35.87 -6.11 -37.53
N THR A 831 36.24 -5.09 -38.32
CA THR A 831 37.46 -5.10 -39.11
C THR A 831 38.70 -4.85 -38.25
N TRP A 832 38.61 -3.99 -37.24
CA TRP A 832 39.69 -3.78 -36.28
C TRP A 832 39.98 -5.03 -35.46
N ASP A 833 38.96 -5.78 -35.01
CA ASP A 833 39.17 -7.07 -34.33
C ASP A 833 39.86 -8.09 -35.26
N SER A 834 39.41 -8.18 -36.51
CA SER A 834 40.00 -9.08 -37.52
C SER A 834 41.47 -8.73 -37.83
N LEU A 835 41.81 -7.44 -37.91
CA LEU A 835 43.19 -6.96 -38.04
C LEU A 835 44.03 -7.31 -36.79
N GLY A 836 43.45 -7.16 -35.61
CA GLY A 836 44.07 -7.53 -34.34
C GLY A 836 44.45 -9.01 -34.31
N HIS A 837 43.55 -9.88 -34.76
CA HIS A 837 43.80 -11.32 -34.85
C HIS A 837 44.93 -11.65 -35.81
N ALA A 838 44.94 -11.07 -37.01
CA ALA A 838 46.00 -11.29 -37.98
C ALA A 838 47.38 -10.83 -37.44
N HIS A 839 47.44 -9.69 -36.73
CA HIS A 839 48.66 -9.24 -36.08
C HIS A 839 49.12 -10.15 -34.93
N HIS A 840 48.19 -10.66 -34.12
CA HIS A 840 48.50 -11.61 -33.05
C HIS A 840 49.12 -12.89 -33.60
N GLN A 841 48.55 -13.46 -34.68
CA GLN A 841 49.08 -14.68 -35.30
C GLN A 841 50.45 -14.47 -35.98
N LEU A 842 50.78 -13.24 -36.37
CA LEU A 842 52.12 -12.86 -36.86
C LEU A 842 53.13 -12.59 -35.73
N GLY A 843 52.72 -12.66 -34.46
CA GLY A 843 53.54 -12.37 -33.29
C GLY A 843 53.74 -10.87 -33.02
N ASP A 844 52.97 -9.99 -33.65
CA ASP A 844 53.00 -8.54 -33.41
C ASP A 844 51.92 -8.14 -32.39
N ASP A 845 52.01 -8.71 -31.18
CA ASP A 845 51.00 -8.57 -30.12
C ASP A 845 50.74 -7.11 -29.70
N ARG A 846 51.74 -6.23 -29.85
CA ARG A 846 51.56 -4.80 -29.56
C ARG A 846 50.59 -4.13 -30.52
N ARG A 847 50.69 -4.44 -31.82
CA ARG A 847 49.73 -3.95 -32.82
C ARG A 847 48.38 -4.63 -32.67
N ALA A 848 48.37 -5.92 -32.32
CA ALA A 848 47.13 -6.64 -32.02
C ALA A 848 46.32 -5.95 -30.92
N ILE A 849 46.97 -5.64 -29.78
CA ILE A 849 46.36 -4.91 -28.66
C ILE A 849 45.76 -3.57 -29.11
N ALA A 850 46.53 -2.75 -29.85
CA ALA A 850 46.03 -1.46 -30.33
C ALA A 850 44.80 -1.60 -31.25
N CYS A 851 44.76 -2.64 -32.10
CA CYS A 851 43.60 -2.93 -32.95
C CYS A 851 42.38 -3.35 -32.11
N TYR A 852 42.56 -4.24 -31.13
CA TYR A 852 41.47 -4.66 -30.25
C TYR A 852 40.95 -3.53 -29.36
N GLU A 853 41.81 -2.64 -28.86
CA GLU A 853 41.39 -1.46 -28.10
C GLU A 853 40.50 -0.55 -28.94
N HIS A 854 40.87 -0.27 -30.20
CA HIS A 854 40.01 0.47 -31.13
C HIS A 854 38.70 -0.26 -31.45
N ALA A 855 38.74 -1.58 -31.64
CA ALA A 855 37.52 -2.37 -31.84
C ALA A 855 36.58 -2.25 -30.64
N LEU A 856 37.09 -2.36 -29.40
CA LEU A 856 36.31 -2.23 -28.17
C LEU A 856 35.70 -0.84 -27.98
N GLU A 857 36.45 0.23 -28.30
CA GLU A 857 35.92 1.60 -28.29
C GLU A 857 34.70 1.73 -29.20
N LEU A 858 34.75 1.16 -30.40
CA LEU A 858 33.67 1.22 -31.38
C LEU A 858 32.51 0.27 -31.01
N PHE A 859 32.78 -0.95 -30.54
CA PHE A 859 31.75 -1.88 -30.06
C PHE A 859 30.96 -1.31 -28.88
N THR A 860 31.63 -0.59 -27.98
CA THR A 860 30.98 0.14 -26.89
C THR A 860 30.04 1.23 -27.42
N GLN A 861 30.45 1.96 -28.47
CA GLN A 861 29.62 3.01 -29.08
C GLN A 861 28.35 2.47 -29.76
N VAL A 862 28.41 1.27 -30.34
CA VAL A 862 27.28 0.62 -31.05
C VAL A 862 26.47 -0.33 -30.16
N ASN A 863 26.91 -0.53 -28.92
CA ASN A 863 26.30 -1.40 -27.90
C ASN A 863 26.16 -2.86 -28.37
N ASP A 864 27.19 -3.39 -29.04
CA ASP A 864 27.26 -4.80 -29.41
C ASP A 864 28.01 -5.59 -28.32
N ARG A 865 27.23 -5.99 -27.30
CA ARG A 865 27.75 -6.69 -26.11
C ARG A 865 28.43 -8.01 -26.45
N TYR A 866 27.91 -8.75 -27.42
CA TYR A 866 28.48 -10.03 -27.79
C TYR A 866 29.85 -9.86 -28.45
N ALA A 867 29.97 -8.94 -29.41
CA ALA A 867 31.25 -8.66 -30.07
C ALA A 867 32.27 -8.05 -29.11
N GLU A 868 31.83 -7.20 -28.17
CA GLU A 868 32.65 -6.67 -27.07
C GLU A 868 33.29 -7.81 -26.26
N ALA A 869 32.49 -8.81 -25.86
CA ALA A 869 32.97 -9.95 -25.09
C ALA A 869 34.02 -10.77 -25.85
N SER A 870 33.74 -11.11 -27.13
CA SER A 870 34.67 -11.84 -28.00
C SER A 870 36.00 -11.09 -28.17
N THR A 871 35.94 -9.77 -28.37
CA THR A 871 37.14 -8.93 -28.53
C THR A 871 37.97 -8.89 -27.24
N TYR A 872 37.33 -8.87 -26.07
CA TYR A 872 38.05 -8.98 -24.79
C TYR A 872 38.77 -10.32 -24.59
N VAL A 873 38.22 -11.43 -25.11
CA VAL A 873 38.90 -12.74 -25.09
C VAL A 873 40.19 -12.67 -25.93
N ASN A 874 40.08 -12.15 -27.15
CA ASN A 874 41.20 -11.96 -28.07
C ASN A 874 42.28 -11.04 -27.48
N LEU A 875 41.88 -9.91 -26.89
CA LEU A 875 42.77 -8.96 -26.22
C LEU A 875 43.53 -9.62 -25.05
N GLY A 876 42.84 -10.41 -24.23
CA GLY A 876 43.48 -11.17 -23.16
C GLY A 876 44.51 -12.18 -23.68
N GLY A 877 44.23 -12.83 -24.82
CA GLY A 877 45.17 -13.70 -25.51
C GLY A 877 46.49 -13.01 -25.89
N SER A 878 46.42 -11.80 -26.46
CA SER A 878 47.61 -11.00 -26.81
C SER A 878 48.36 -10.47 -25.58
N HIS A 879 47.65 -10.05 -24.52
CA HIS A 879 48.31 -9.70 -23.25
C HIS A 879 49.06 -10.89 -22.63
N ARG A 880 48.48 -12.10 -22.72
CA ARG A 880 49.11 -13.33 -22.24
C ARG A 880 50.39 -13.64 -23.01
N ALA A 881 50.39 -13.46 -24.34
CA ALA A 881 51.57 -13.64 -25.17
C ALA A 881 52.73 -12.68 -24.81
N LEU A 882 52.41 -11.45 -24.37
CA LEU A 882 53.39 -10.49 -23.85
C LEU A 882 53.78 -10.73 -22.38
N GLY A 883 53.16 -11.69 -21.68
CA GLY A 883 53.40 -11.98 -20.27
C GLY A 883 52.71 -11.02 -19.28
N ASP A 884 51.78 -10.17 -19.74
CA ASP A 884 51.01 -9.26 -18.88
C ASP A 884 49.81 -9.97 -18.25
N VAL A 885 50.09 -10.71 -17.17
CA VAL A 885 49.07 -11.46 -16.41
C VAL A 885 47.98 -10.56 -15.82
N PRO A 886 48.27 -9.39 -15.22
CA PRO A 886 47.23 -8.46 -14.76
C PRO A 886 46.27 -8.02 -15.87
N ALA A 887 46.79 -7.61 -17.03
CA ALA A 887 45.94 -7.16 -18.15
C ALA A 887 45.14 -8.31 -18.77
N THR A 888 45.75 -9.49 -18.92
CA THR A 888 45.05 -10.73 -19.34
C THR A 888 43.84 -11.01 -18.46
N ARG A 889 44.03 -11.02 -17.13
CA ARG A 889 42.96 -11.26 -16.16
C ARG A 889 41.87 -10.20 -16.25
N ALA A 890 42.23 -8.93 -16.42
CA ALA A 890 41.26 -7.84 -16.52
C ALA A 890 40.38 -7.99 -17.77
N ALA A 891 40.98 -8.31 -18.93
CA ALA A 891 40.28 -8.51 -20.18
C ALA A 891 39.33 -9.72 -20.10
N TRP A 892 39.81 -10.88 -19.66
CA TRP A 892 38.98 -12.10 -19.54
C TRP A 892 37.86 -11.98 -18.50
N ARG A 893 38.07 -11.24 -17.41
CA ARG A 893 36.98 -10.95 -16.46
C ARG A 893 35.88 -10.11 -17.09
N ARG A 894 36.24 -9.11 -17.90
CA ARG A 894 35.24 -8.32 -18.64
C ARG A 894 34.47 -9.19 -19.63
N ALA A 895 35.17 -10.02 -20.42
CA ALA A 895 34.52 -10.98 -21.31
C ALA A 895 33.55 -11.90 -20.55
N LEU A 896 34.00 -12.50 -19.44
CA LEU A 896 33.17 -13.40 -18.63
C LEU A 896 31.90 -12.73 -18.10
N THR A 897 32.02 -11.51 -17.56
CA THR A 897 30.85 -10.75 -17.08
C THR A 897 29.80 -10.59 -18.18
N ILE A 898 30.24 -10.22 -19.39
CA ILE A 898 29.32 -10.00 -20.50
C ILE A 898 28.71 -11.32 -20.98
N LEU A 899 29.50 -12.38 -21.11
CA LEU A 899 29.02 -13.70 -21.53
C LEU A 899 28.03 -14.31 -20.53
N ASP A 900 28.28 -14.14 -19.22
CA ASP A 900 27.36 -14.57 -18.15
C ASP A 900 26.02 -13.81 -18.23
N GLU A 901 26.05 -12.49 -18.48
CA GLU A 901 24.83 -11.68 -18.69
C GLU A 901 24.03 -12.12 -19.93
N LEU A 902 24.72 -12.56 -20.99
CA LEU A 902 24.10 -13.04 -22.23
C LEU A 902 23.67 -14.52 -22.16
N GLY A 903 24.09 -15.25 -21.12
CA GLY A 903 23.85 -16.69 -20.99
C GLY A 903 24.58 -17.52 -22.07
N ASP A 904 25.74 -17.05 -22.54
CA ASP A 904 26.49 -17.72 -23.60
C ASP A 904 27.32 -18.90 -23.04
N ALA A 905 27.38 -19.99 -23.80
CA ALA A 905 28.10 -21.21 -23.42
C ALA A 905 29.63 -21.01 -23.34
N ASP A 906 30.16 -20.00 -24.01
CA ASP A 906 31.60 -19.73 -24.02
C ASP A 906 32.09 -19.15 -22.67
N ALA A 907 31.17 -18.72 -21.79
CA ALA A 907 31.47 -18.28 -20.42
C ALA A 907 32.23 -19.35 -19.60
N ASP A 908 31.87 -20.63 -19.75
CA ASP A 908 32.51 -21.73 -19.02
C ASP A 908 33.98 -21.91 -19.44
N SER A 909 34.28 -21.72 -20.73
CA SER A 909 35.66 -21.78 -21.23
C SER A 909 36.51 -20.67 -20.64
N ILE A 910 36.00 -19.43 -20.62
CA ILE A 910 36.73 -18.28 -20.07
C ILE A 910 36.91 -18.41 -18.55
N ARG A 911 35.94 -19.01 -17.85
CA ARG A 911 36.05 -19.30 -16.41
C ARG A 911 37.18 -20.29 -16.14
N ALA A 912 37.28 -21.36 -16.94
CA ALA A 912 38.38 -22.33 -16.84
C ALA A 912 39.75 -21.69 -17.15
N ASP A 913 39.82 -20.83 -18.18
CA ASP A 913 41.05 -20.11 -18.53
C ASP A 913 41.52 -19.17 -17.40
N LEU A 914 40.58 -18.48 -16.73
CA LEU A 914 40.87 -17.64 -15.56
C LEU A 914 41.35 -18.46 -14.35
N GLU A 915 40.74 -19.61 -14.09
CA GLU A 915 41.17 -20.52 -13.02
C GLU A 915 42.59 -21.05 -13.27
N GLN A 916 42.91 -21.42 -14.52
CA GLN A 916 44.26 -21.85 -14.89
C GLN A 916 45.29 -20.71 -14.75
N LEU A 917 44.92 -19.48 -15.15
CA LEU A 917 45.76 -18.29 -14.98
C LEU A 917 46.06 -17.99 -13.51
N ASP A 918 45.10 -18.22 -12.62
CA ASP A 918 45.26 -18.03 -11.17
C ASP A 918 46.06 -19.18 -10.52
N ALA A 919 45.88 -20.41 -10.99
CA ALA A 919 46.65 -21.58 -10.52
C ALA A 919 48.14 -21.49 -10.87
N THR A 920 48.49 -20.91 -12.03
CA THR A 920 49.87 -20.75 -12.51
C THR A 920 50.68 -19.74 -11.67
N ARG A 921 50.04 -19.01 -10.74
CA ARG A 921 50.68 -18.04 -9.84
C ARG A 921 51.03 -18.64 -8.45
N LEU A 922 50.54 -19.83 -8.15
CA LEU A 922 50.76 -20.56 -6.88
C LEU A 922 51.96 -21.53 -6.95
N HIS A 923 52.66 -21.57 -8.09
CA HIS A 923 53.95 -22.24 -8.32
C HIS A 923 54.95 -21.20 -8.82
#